data_AF-A0A2S8Q481-F1
#
_entry.id   AF-A0A2S8Q481-F1
#
_cell.length_a   1.000
_cell.length_b   1.000
_cell.length_c   1.000
_cell.angle_alpha   90.00
_cell.angle_beta   90.00
_cell.angle_gamma   90.00
#
_symmetry.space_group_name_H-M   'P 1'
#
loop_
_entity.id
_entity.type
_entity.pdbx_description
1 polymer ?
#
loop_
_entity_poly.entity_id
_entity_poly.type
_entity_poly.pdbx_seq_one_letter_code
_entity_poly.pdbx_strand_id
1 'polypeptide(L)'
;MRIGGQLDENLAATSQAGRLSNHAATIEAGGNLKIDAAIIKNTNNGLVTHIVETEKSQRHEAVLSGHTTRYDWSQVDTSYSNKYGVHTAVMPDGSSDDEFYEYRYTRTINETQIKESDPGKILSGGNMTINSAMLTNDDSQIVAGGILGGDIDELHNNATKGERIITDEGSEIRWYAKKKKRRFRGTKTSQGKDWDDYNPAPIIETIDLKALAWQGNTRPNSTGITIGDRQQSHVQSAPAGINQTSRMAEAGEVTFTNATINAITLPNRDIPIDRPFLSPTGQQTEQILSSSTVALPNRDALPEHPTLPPTSQQTEQILSSSTVALPNRDALTEHPTLSPTAQQTEQILSSGTVALPNRDTLPEHPTLPSTSQQTEQILSSGTVALPNRDELTEHPVLPPVQQTERVLPPATVTLPNSVTLDERPLVLPTGQQFELALPSDTVQGQSIEPLIRIVAPDTRLPDNSLFVVQPGSDSHYLVETDPKFTQYKKWLGTDYMQQQLTLDPTLAHKRLGDGFYEQRLVREQITQLTGQRYLAGHNNDETQFKALMEAGVAFSKRQQLTPGIALSPSQMALLTSDIIWLTNRTVTLADGTKQTVTVPQVYARVNKGDLTGDGALLSGKNVTINSRGDITNSGAISGREITKLTANNLTNSGFIQSGKVDLTARQDITNLGGQIRGRDHVSARANRDIISTSTLRGEGADRWLDRQAGIYVQNDNGTMSLKALNNIRLTASEVDNAGKDSQTEITAGLDLTLDTLRTHRTENSDWGSDNYRHLTQQHDVGSQISTAGNLALRASNNLNATAANMNAGQRLTARAGNNLTLDAGTASSDLIEHSKQTSKGLLSKSSVETHDEVHERRAQSTTLSGDSVTVQAGNDLNIIGSNVAGTQDVNLAAGNQLTVTTADEARHETHFKQEKKSGLMGTGGIGFTVGKASQKSTTDIDSNLNKGSTVGSSQGSVTFSAGKQLNLHGSDVVAGRDMQLSGQNINITSAENNHTAVTKTEQKQSGLTVALSGTAGGALNSTVQTVQAARSESDSRIKALQGTKAALSGVQAVQAARLANAKGGDDKANNNLVGVNLSYGSQSSRSELKQHQTTQQGSSLMTGDNLTLTASGAPDQNGDIRIQGGQLQAGKDLQLNASRDIQLSSSQNTEQTTGKNSSRGGSLGVGFTAGPGGTGINLSASVNYGKGRESGNGVSHNETTLDAGQTVTLNAG
;
A
#
# COMPACT_ATOMS: atom_id res chain seq x y z
N MET A 1 -13.17 35.32 20.58
CA MET A 1 -12.74 35.86 19.28
C MET A 1 -12.84 37.37 19.32
N ARG A 2 -11.87 38.10 18.74
CA ARG A 2 -11.99 39.54 18.47
C ARG A 2 -11.66 39.79 17.00
N ILE A 3 -12.40 40.65 16.33
CA ILE A 3 -12.20 41.10 14.95
C ILE A 3 -12.04 42.62 15.01
N GLY A 4 -10.97 43.17 14.41
CA GLY A 4 -10.60 44.58 14.49
C GLY A 4 -9.61 44.96 13.38
N GLY A 5 -9.30 46.25 13.24
CA GLY A 5 -8.51 46.77 12.12
C GLY A 5 -6.99 46.65 12.24
N GLN A 6 -6.48 46.45 13.45
CA GLN A 6 -5.06 46.37 13.82
C GLN A 6 -4.90 45.38 14.98
N LEU A 7 -3.67 45.12 15.39
CA LEU A 7 -3.32 44.34 16.59
C LEU A 7 -2.59 45.25 17.58
N ASP A 8 -2.86 45.09 18.88
CA ASP A 8 -2.08 45.74 19.93
C ASP A 8 -0.80 44.94 20.28
N GLU A 9 -0.04 45.46 21.24
CA GLU A 9 1.22 44.86 21.73
C GLU A 9 1.04 43.45 22.35
N ASN A 10 -0.19 43.04 22.67
CA ASN A 10 -0.53 41.70 23.15
C ASN A 10 -1.13 40.80 22.04
N LEU A 11 -1.04 41.23 20.77
CA LEU A 11 -1.68 40.59 19.62
C LEU A 11 -3.21 40.47 19.74
N ALA A 12 -3.85 41.32 20.54
CA ALA A 12 -5.30 41.42 20.56
C ALA A 12 -5.78 42.35 19.43
N ALA A 13 -6.82 41.95 18.70
CA ALA A 13 -7.42 42.82 17.69
C ALA A 13 -7.98 44.09 18.34
N THR A 14 -7.47 45.23 17.87
CA THR A 14 -7.80 46.60 18.31
C THR A 14 -7.99 47.51 17.10
N SER A 15 -8.55 48.71 17.32
CA SER A 15 -9.06 49.61 16.26
C SER A 15 -10.17 49.00 15.39
N GLN A 16 -10.80 49.81 14.55
CA GLN A 16 -11.95 49.40 13.74
C GLN A 16 -11.51 48.98 12.33
N ALA A 17 -11.89 47.78 11.88
CA ALA A 17 -11.65 47.30 10.52
C ALA A 17 -12.51 48.06 9.49
N GLY A 18 -12.04 48.20 8.24
CA GLY A 18 -12.77 48.98 7.22
C GLY A 18 -14.12 48.38 6.81
N ARG A 19 -14.15 47.10 6.44
CA ARG A 19 -15.38 46.36 6.11
C ARG A 19 -15.22 44.86 6.40
N LEU A 20 -16.26 44.25 6.96
CA LEU A 20 -16.42 42.80 7.16
C LEU A 20 -17.63 42.34 6.35
N SER A 21 -17.42 41.46 5.36
CA SER A 21 -18.50 40.95 4.50
C SER A 21 -18.59 39.43 4.57
N ASN A 22 -19.64 38.93 5.22
CA ASN A 22 -19.98 37.52 5.37
C ASN A 22 -21.14 37.15 4.44
N HIS A 23 -20.84 36.66 3.23
CA HIS A 23 -21.85 36.17 2.30
C HIS A 23 -21.91 34.65 2.41
N ALA A 24 -23.04 34.08 2.81
CA ALA A 24 -23.28 32.63 2.89
C ALA A 24 -22.34 31.77 3.79
N ALA A 25 -21.38 32.38 4.51
CA ALA A 25 -20.41 31.68 5.36
C ALA A 25 -20.72 31.80 6.87
N THR A 26 -20.07 30.98 7.70
CA THR A 26 -20.28 30.97 9.17
C THR A 26 -19.05 31.47 9.93
N ILE A 27 -19.20 32.60 10.62
CA ILE A 27 -18.23 33.15 11.58
C ILE A 27 -18.67 32.71 12.98
N GLU A 28 -18.07 31.67 13.56
CA GLU A 28 -18.45 31.14 14.88
C GLU A 28 -17.33 31.27 15.92
N ALA A 29 -17.68 31.67 17.14
CA ALA A 29 -16.79 31.67 18.31
C ALA A 29 -17.42 30.88 19.46
N GLY A 30 -16.80 29.79 19.92
CA GLY A 30 -17.33 28.98 21.03
C GLY A 30 -17.41 29.67 22.40
N GLY A 31 -16.80 30.86 22.55
CA GLY A 31 -16.89 31.73 23.72
C GLY A 31 -17.43 33.12 23.34
N ASN A 32 -16.94 34.18 23.98
CA ASN A 32 -17.34 35.55 23.62
C ASN A 32 -16.77 35.98 22.25
N LEU A 33 -17.53 36.77 21.48
CA LEU A 33 -17.16 37.38 20.21
C LEU A 33 -17.17 38.91 20.34
N LYS A 34 -16.13 39.62 19.88
CA LYS A 34 -16.16 41.07 19.66
C LYS A 34 -15.82 41.38 18.20
N ILE A 35 -16.55 42.30 17.58
CA ILE A 35 -16.31 42.77 16.21
C ILE A 35 -16.27 44.30 16.24
N ASP A 36 -15.15 44.89 15.84
CA ASP A 36 -14.99 46.32 15.63
C ASP A 36 -14.73 46.53 14.12
N ALA A 37 -15.77 46.86 13.35
CA ALA A 37 -15.66 47.05 11.89
C ALA A 37 -16.64 48.10 11.37
N ALA A 38 -16.19 49.07 10.57
CA ALA A 38 -16.96 50.25 10.18
C ALA A 38 -18.16 49.91 9.29
N ILE A 39 -18.04 48.91 8.41
CA ILE A 39 -19.20 48.36 7.69
C ILE A 39 -19.22 46.83 7.84
N ILE A 40 -20.34 46.27 8.29
CA ILE A 40 -20.58 44.83 8.38
C ILE A 40 -21.69 44.45 7.41
N LYS A 41 -21.51 43.41 6.60
CA LYS A 41 -22.55 42.85 5.73
C LYS A 41 -22.64 41.35 5.93
N ASN A 42 -23.75 40.85 6.46
CA ASN A 42 -24.06 39.44 6.59
C ASN A 42 -25.21 39.13 5.62
N THR A 43 -25.00 38.41 4.53
CA THR A 43 -26.01 38.24 3.46
C THR A 43 -26.14 36.82 2.93
N ASN A 44 -27.33 36.50 2.42
CA ASN A 44 -27.69 35.21 1.85
C ASN A 44 -27.79 35.30 0.33
N ASN A 45 -26.64 35.32 -0.34
CA ASN A 45 -26.59 35.47 -1.80
C ASN A 45 -27.10 34.22 -2.57
N GLY A 46 -27.38 33.11 -1.85
CA GLY A 46 -27.89 31.86 -2.41
C GLY A 46 -29.40 31.65 -2.26
N LEU A 47 -30.15 32.65 -1.76
CA LEU A 47 -31.59 32.50 -1.52
C LEU A 47 -32.39 32.41 -2.84
N VAL A 48 -32.88 31.21 -3.15
CA VAL A 48 -33.80 30.95 -4.26
C VAL A 48 -35.15 30.54 -3.67
N THR A 49 -36.21 31.28 -3.99
CA THR A 49 -37.59 30.96 -3.60
C THR A 49 -38.38 30.36 -4.76
N HIS A 50 -39.41 29.56 -4.44
CA HIS A 50 -40.39 29.04 -5.39
C HIS A 50 -41.78 28.99 -4.75
N ILE A 51 -42.83 29.02 -5.57
CA ILE A 51 -44.22 28.89 -5.09
C ILE A 51 -44.61 27.42 -5.09
N VAL A 52 -45.18 26.94 -3.98
CA VAL A 52 -45.60 25.55 -3.76
C VAL A 52 -47.08 25.53 -3.38
N GLU A 53 -47.88 24.65 -4.01
CA GLU A 53 -49.24 24.33 -3.56
C GLU A 53 -49.11 23.52 -2.25
N THR A 54 -49.43 24.14 -1.12
CA THR A 54 -49.25 23.55 0.23
C THR A 54 -50.52 22.87 0.75
N GLU A 55 -51.69 23.36 0.35
CA GLU A 55 -52.98 22.77 0.67
C GLU A 55 -53.94 22.94 -0.51
N LYS A 56 -54.70 21.89 -0.81
CA LYS A 56 -55.88 21.94 -1.68
C LYS A 56 -57.01 21.16 -1.02
N SER A 57 -57.96 21.89 -0.41
CA SER A 57 -59.03 21.30 0.41
C SER A 57 -60.42 21.68 -0.09
N GLN A 58 -61.36 20.74 0.02
CA GLN A 58 -62.78 21.01 -0.21
C GLN A 58 -63.39 21.57 1.09
N ARG A 59 -64.09 22.71 0.99
CA ARG A 59 -64.82 23.34 2.08
C ARG A 59 -66.31 23.29 1.81
N HIS A 60 -67.07 22.86 2.82
CA HIS A 60 -68.54 22.92 2.83
C HIS A 60 -68.98 23.57 4.15
N GLU A 61 -69.47 24.79 4.06
CA GLU A 61 -69.69 25.67 5.23
C GLU A 61 -71.07 26.33 5.16
N ALA A 62 -71.62 26.77 6.28
CA ALA A 62 -72.82 27.59 6.34
C ALA A 62 -72.68 28.81 7.28
N VAL A 63 -73.50 29.83 7.05
CA VAL A 63 -73.63 31.01 7.92
C VAL A 63 -75.06 31.57 7.87
N LEU A 64 -75.56 32.06 8.99
CA LEU A 64 -76.88 32.71 9.05
C LEU A 64 -76.83 34.08 8.35
N SER A 65 -77.96 34.52 7.80
CA SER A 65 -78.02 35.84 7.14
C SER A 65 -77.63 36.96 8.13
N GLY A 66 -76.84 37.93 7.66
CA GLY A 66 -76.29 39.01 8.49
C GLY A 66 -75.20 38.61 9.49
N HIS A 67 -74.81 37.34 9.59
CA HIS A 67 -73.71 36.87 10.44
C HIS A 67 -72.43 36.65 9.62
N THR A 68 -71.27 36.67 10.28
CA THR A 68 -69.94 36.49 9.66
C THR A 68 -69.27 35.17 10.01
N THR A 69 -69.65 34.53 11.12
CA THR A 69 -69.07 33.27 11.57
C THR A 69 -69.60 32.10 10.75
N ARG A 70 -68.72 31.48 9.96
CA ARG A 70 -69.03 30.26 9.21
C ARG A 70 -68.80 29.02 10.07
N TYR A 71 -69.68 28.04 9.92
CA TYR A 71 -69.60 26.73 10.57
C TYR A 71 -69.49 25.63 9.51
N ASP A 72 -68.77 24.55 9.82
CA ASP A 72 -68.68 23.38 8.95
C ASP A 72 -70.07 22.73 8.78
N TRP A 73 -70.46 22.45 7.54
CA TRP A 73 -71.81 21.96 7.21
C TRP A 73 -72.19 20.67 7.96
N SER A 74 -71.21 19.82 8.29
CA SER A 74 -71.46 18.58 9.06
C SER A 74 -71.98 18.82 10.48
N GLN A 75 -71.80 20.03 11.01
CA GLN A 75 -72.23 20.43 12.35
C GLN A 75 -73.52 21.26 12.36
N VAL A 76 -74.06 21.62 11.19
CA VAL A 76 -75.22 22.49 11.05
C VAL A 76 -76.50 21.66 10.87
N ASP A 77 -77.40 21.73 11.85
CA ASP A 77 -78.66 21.02 11.78
C ASP A 77 -79.68 21.80 10.94
N THR A 78 -80.04 21.24 9.78
CA THR A 78 -81.07 21.76 8.87
C THR A 78 -82.31 20.86 8.82
N SER A 79 -82.42 19.87 9.72
CA SER A 79 -83.51 18.89 9.74
C SER A 79 -84.86 19.51 10.10
N TYR A 80 -84.86 20.57 10.91
CA TYR A 80 -86.06 21.32 11.24
C TYR A 80 -86.53 22.17 10.04
N SER A 81 -87.79 21.99 9.66
CA SER A 81 -88.49 22.90 8.76
C SER A 81 -89.85 23.29 9.34
N ASN A 82 -90.23 24.55 9.13
CA ASN A 82 -91.51 25.05 9.60
C ASN A 82 -92.68 24.51 8.75
N LYS A 83 -93.92 24.78 9.15
CA LYS A 83 -95.15 24.30 8.47
C LYS A 83 -95.31 24.74 6.99
N TYR A 84 -94.44 25.59 6.47
CA TYR A 84 -94.39 26.02 5.07
C TYR A 84 -93.26 25.35 4.27
N GLY A 85 -92.52 24.42 4.88
CA GLY A 85 -91.37 23.75 4.28
C GLY A 85 -90.16 24.66 4.11
N VAL A 86 -90.02 25.70 4.94
CA VAL A 86 -88.79 26.50 5.02
C VAL A 86 -87.91 25.88 6.10
N HIS A 87 -86.66 25.55 5.76
CA HIS A 87 -85.67 25.02 6.69
C HIS A 87 -85.09 26.13 7.56
N THR A 88 -84.85 25.81 8.83
CA THR A 88 -84.06 26.64 9.73
C THR A 88 -82.70 25.97 9.87
N ALA A 89 -81.61 26.71 9.65
CA ALA A 89 -80.29 26.23 10.02
C ALA A 89 -80.05 26.53 11.50
N VAL A 90 -79.70 25.50 12.28
CA VAL A 90 -79.25 25.63 13.67
C VAL A 90 -77.75 25.38 13.70
N MET A 91 -77.01 26.38 14.17
CA MET A 91 -75.55 26.38 14.24
C MET A 91 -75.05 25.75 15.55
N PRO A 92 -73.77 25.31 15.61
CA PRO A 92 -73.20 24.66 16.80
C PRO A 92 -73.18 25.53 18.07
N ASP A 93 -73.22 26.86 17.92
CA ASP A 93 -73.32 27.82 19.04
C ASP A 93 -74.76 27.98 19.57
N GLY A 94 -75.74 27.31 18.96
CA GLY A 94 -77.16 27.40 19.28
C GLY A 94 -77.89 28.57 18.60
N SER A 95 -77.22 29.36 17.76
CA SER A 95 -77.89 30.36 16.91
C SER A 95 -78.69 29.69 15.80
N SER A 96 -79.80 30.29 15.36
CA SER A 96 -80.64 29.71 14.30
C SER A 96 -81.46 30.74 13.54
N ASP A 97 -81.58 30.60 12.22
CA ASP A 97 -82.41 31.45 11.36
C ASP A 97 -83.02 30.66 10.17
N ASP A 98 -84.13 31.14 9.60
CA ASP A 98 -84.75 30.62 8.37
C ASP A 98 -84.23 31.29 7.08
N GLU A 99 -83.26 32.21 7.23
CA GLU A 99 -82.41 32.71 6.16
C GLU A 99 -80.91 32.46 6.44
N PHE A 100 -80.24 31.72 5.55
CA PHE A 100 -78.83 31.34 5.69
C PHE A 100 -78.17 31.08 4.33
N TYR A 101 -76.85 31.02 4.31
CA TYR A 101 -76.03 30.78 3.13
C TYR A 101 -75.25 29.48 3.27
N GLU A 102 -75.19 28.71 2.19
CA GLU A 102 -74.40 27.47 2.04
C GLU A 102 -73.27 27.72 1.05
N TYR A 103 -72.02 27.46 1.45
CA TYR A 103 -70.84 27.59 0.61
C TYR A 103 -70.25 26.22 0.31
N ARG A 104 -69.94 25.95 -0.96
CA ARG A 104 -69.19 24.76 -1.40
C ARG A 104 -68.09 25.20 -2.33
N TYR A 105 -66.84 25.12 -1.89
CA TYR A 105 -65.69 25.66 -2.63
C TYR A 105 -64.41 24.86 -2.41
N THR A 106 -63.50 24.94 -3.37
CA THR A 106 -62.14 24.46 -3.24
C THR A 106 -61.29 25.62 -2.73
N ARG A 107 -60.63 25.44 -1.58
CA ARG A 107 -59.56 26.34 -1.13
C ARG A 107 -58.23 25.80 -1.62
N THR A 108 -57.46 26.63 -2.30
CA THR A 108 -56.07 26.35 -2.67
C THR A 108 -55.17 27.34 -1.94
N ILE A 109 -54.11 26.85 -1.29
CA ILE A 109 -53.14 27.68 -0.55
C ILE A 109 -51.77 27.50 -1.20
N ASN A 110 -51.34 28.52 -1.93
CA ASN A 110 -50.02 28.59 -2.53
C ASN A 110 -49.09 29.41 -1.63
N GLU A 111 -47.97 28.85 -1.21
CA GLU A 111 -46.99 29.54 -0.36
C GLU A 111 -45.65 29.70 -1.09
N THR A 112 -45.01 30.84 -0.86
CA THR A 112 -43.58 31.02 -1.19
C THR A 112 -42.74 30.19 -0.22
N GLN A 113 -41.96 29.24 -0.75
CA GLN A 113 -41.04 28.42 0.03
C GLN A 113 -39.60 28.53 -0.50
N ILE A 114 -38.64 28.36 0.41
CA ILE A 114 -37.21 28.34 0.09
C ILE A 114 -36.90 27.05 -0.69
N LYS A 115 -36.25 27.19 -1.84
CA LYS A 115 -35.76 26.08 -2.69
C LYS A 115 -34.31 25.76 -2.37
N GLU A 116 -33.46 26.79 -2.38
CA GLU A 116 -32.03 26.77 -2.06
C GLU A 116 -31.74 28.01 -1.20
N SER A 117 -30.83 27.93 -0.22
CA SER A 117 -30.52 29.03 0.71
C SER A 117 -29.26 28.71 1.51
N ASP A 118 -28.25 29.56 1.39
CA ASP A 118 -27.02 29.50 2.17
C ASP A 118 -26.89 30.83 2.95
N PRO A 119 -27.48 30.92 4.17
CA PRO A 119 -27.48 32.15 4.94
C PRO A 119 -26.11 32.43 5.54
N GLY A 120 -25.67 33.69 5.52
CA GLY A 120 -24.52 34.13 6.32
C GLY A 120 -24.83 33.96 7.81
N LYS A 121 -23.92 33.36 8.58
CA LYS A 121 -24.09 33.14 10.02
C LYS A 121 -22.97 33.81 10.81
N ILE A 122 -23.30 34.58 11.84
CA ILE A 122 -22.33 35.07 12.84
C ILE A 122 -22.79 34.57 14.21
N LEU A 123 -22.03 33.66 14.80
CA LEU A 123 -22.43 32.86 15.96
C LEU A 123 -21.44 33.03 17.13
N SER A 124 -21.96 33.07 18.36
CA SER A 124 -21.17 33.15 19.58
C SER A 124 -21.75 32.22 20.65
N GLY A 125 -20.91 31.39 21.28
CA GLY A 125 -21.30 30.56 22.42
C GLY A 125 -21.45 31.36 23.72
N GLY A 126 -20.81 32.52 23.82
CA GLY A 126 -20.93 33.48 24.91
C GLY A 126 -21.56 34.81 24.48
N ASN A 127 -21.15 35.90 25.14
CA ASN A 127 -21.57 37.27 24.79
C ASN A 127 -20.96 37.72 23.45
N MET A 128 -21.74 38.44 22.64
CA MET A 128 -21.31 39.04 21.39
C MET A 128 -21.37 40.58 21.49
N THR A 129 -20.30 41.26 21.08
CA THR A 129 -20.21 42.74 21.08
C THR A 129 -19.83 43.22 19.68
N ILE A 130 -20.70 43.97 19.00
CA ILE A 130 -20.49 44.46 17.63
C ILE A 130 -20.51 45.99 17.60
N ASN A 131 -19.41 46.60 17.15
CA ASN A 131 -19.26 48.04 17.00
C ASN A 131 -19.07 48.39 15.50
N SER A 132 -19.98 49.17 14.91
CA SER A 132 -20.02 49.44 13.47
C SER A 132 -20.72 50.74 13.10
N ALA A 133 -20.28 51.42 12.03
CA ALA A 133 -21.02 52.55 11.49
C ALA A 133 -22.23 52.10 10.64
N MET A 134 -22.17 50.91 10.03
CA MET A 134 -23.27 50.34 9.25
C MET A 134 -23.22 48.81 9.29
N LEU A 135 -24.24 48.15 9.86
CA LEU A 135 -24.41 46.70 9.77
C LEU A 135 -25.64 46.35 8.93
N THR A 136 -25.45 45.56 7.88
CA THR A 136 -26.54 44.89 7.15
C THR A 136 -26.57 43.41 7.51
N ASN A 137 -27.76 42.88 7.82
CA ASN A 137 -28.04 41.45 7.97
C ASN A 137 -29.23 41.10 7.08
N ASP A 138 -28.98 40.44 5.95
CA ASP A 138 -29.92 40.25 4.83
C ASP A 138 -30.20 38.74 4.63
N ASP A 139 -31.40 38.30 4.97
CA ASP A 139 -31.83 36.89 4.99
C ASP A 139 -30.86 35.92 5.69
N SER A 140 -30.20 36.45 6.73
CA SER A 140 -29.02 35.88 7.38
C SER A 140 -29.12 35.91 8.91
N GLN A 141 -28.21 35.22 9.59
CA GLN A 141 -28.32 34.88 11.01
C GLN A 141 -27.17 35.47 11.85
N ILE A 142 -27.50 36.16 12.94
CA ILE A 142 -26.54 36.67 13.93
C ILE A 142 -27.05 36.29 15.32
N VAL A 143 -26.34 35.40 16.02
CA VAL A 143 -26.84 34.72 17.23
C VAL A 143 -25.77 34.61 18.32
N ALA A 144 -26.10 35.06 19.54
CA ALA A 144 -25.24 34.92 20.72
C ALA A 144 -25.89 34.06 21.81
N GLY A 145 -25.11 33.14 22.39
CA GLY A 145 -25.51 32.31 23.53
C GLY A 145 -25.61 33.08 24.84
N GLY A 146 -24.95 34.25 24.93
CA GLY A 146 -25.13 35.25 25.99
C GLY A 146 -25.66 36.59 25.43
N ILE A 147 -25.26 37.70 26.05
CA ILE A 147 -25.70 39.05 25.68
C ILE A 147 -25.14 39.43 24.29
N LEU A 148 -26.02 39.89 23.38
CA LEU A 148 -25.68 40.53 22.10
C LEU A 148 -25.84 42.05 22.26
N GLY A 149 -24.78 42.83 22.03
CA GLY A 149 -24.80 44.30 22.15
C GLY A 149 -23.63 44.98 21.40
N GLY A 150 -23.38 46.27 21.68
CA GLY A 150 -22.31 47.07 21.04
C GLY A 150 -22.86 48.31 20.30
N ASP A 151 -21.97 49.20 19.90
CA ASP A 151 -22.30 50.51 19.31
C ASP A 151 -22.45 50.42 17.79
N ILE A 152 -23.69 50.34 17.30
CA ILE A 152 -24.02 50.28 15.87
C ILE A 152 -24.78 51.56 15.48
N ASP A 153 -24.20 52.42 14.64
CA ASP A 153 -24.85 53.67 14.19
C ASP A 153 -26.06 53.40 13.28
N GLU A 154 -25.90 52.55 12.26
CA GLU A 154 -26.97 52.18 11.32
C GLU A 154 -27.10 50.65 11.18
N LEU A 155 -28.32 50.11 11.41
CA LEU A 155 -28.62 48.67 11.37
C LEU A 155 -29.73 48.37 10.35
N HIS A 156 -29.40 47.63 9.30
CA HIS A 156 -30.32 47.15 8.25
C HIS A 156 -30.53 45.64 8.41
N ASN A 157 -31.57 45.24 9.14
CA ASN A 157 -31.90 43.83 9.39
C ASN A 157 -33.06 43.41 8.48
N ASN A 158 -32.73 42.93 7.28
CA ASN A 158 -33.61 42.79 6.13
C ASN A 158 -34.00 41.32 5.91
N ALA A 159 -35.30 41.04 5.79
CA ALA A 159 -35.81 39.69 5.50
C ALA A 159 -36.69 39.72 4.25
N THR A 160 -36.37 38.87 3.27
CA THR A 160 -37.28 38.58 2.15
C THR A 160 -38.56 37.98 2.70
N LYS A 161 -39.67 38.66 2.43
CA LYS A 161 -41.01 38.18 2.76
C LYS A 161 -41.55 37.34 1.61
N GLY A 162 -42.20 36.24 1.96
CA GLY A 162 -42.97 35.44 1.03
C GLY A 162 -44.42 35.87 1.01
N GLU A 163 -45.16 35.35 0.05
CA GLU A 163 -46.61 35.44 0.00
C GLU A 163 -47.23 34.05 0.21
N ARG A 164 -48.27 34.00 1.03
CA ARG A 164 -49.28 32.95 1.03
C ARG A 164 -50.50 33.51 0.32
N ILE A 165 -50.89 32.88 -0.78
CA ILE A 165 -52.06 33.25 -1.57
C ILE A 165 -53.14 32.19 -1.36
N ILE A 166 -54.23 32.59 -0.72
CA ILE A 166 -55.42 31.76 -0.51
C ILE A 166 -56.43 32.11 -1.59
N THR A 167 -56.75 31.14 -2.45
CA THR A 167 -57.82 31.24 -3.46
C THR A 167 -58.95 30.30 -3.11
N ASP A 168 -60.17 30.84 -3.03
CA ASP A 168 -61.40 30.08 -2.91
C ASP A 168 -62.14 30.14 -4.25
N GLU A 169 -62.55 28.98 -4.78
CA GLU A 169 -63.34 28.88 -6.02
C GLU A 169 -64.47 27.86 -5.84
N GLY A 170 -65.72 28.26 -6.11
CA GLY A 170 -66.88 27.40 -5.91
C GLY A 170 -68.22 28.09 -6.05
N SER A 171 -69.18 27.72 -5.19
CA SER A 171 -70.57 28.20 -5.25
C SER A 171 -71.15 28.59 -3.89
N GLU A 172 -72.01 29.60 -3.92
CA GLU A 172 -72.81 30.10 -2.81
C GLU A 172 -74.30 29.88 -3.08
N ILE A 173 -75.04 29.39 -2.08
CA ILE A 173 -76.48 29.16 -2.17
C ILE A 173 -77.17 29.86 -1.01
N ARG A 174 -77.97 30.89 -1.31
CA ARG A 174 -78.79 31.58 -0.30
C ARG A 174 -80.13 30.88 -0.13
N TRP A 175 -80.39 30.37 1.07
CA TRP A 175 -81.65 29.78 1.50
C TRP A 175 -82.49 30.83 2.22
N TYR A 176 -83.76 31.03 1.83
CA TYR A 176 -84.63 32.06 2.43
C TYR A 176 -86.14 31.74 2.38
N ALA A 177 -86.94 32.38 3.24
CA ALA A 177 -88.40 32.28 3.24
C ALA A 177 -89.08 33.07 2.09
N LYS A 178 -89.21 32.46 0.90
CA LYS A 178 -89.80 33.08 -0.30
C LYS A 178 -91.29 33.37 -0.15
N LYS A 179 -91.65 34.65 -0.03
CA LYS A 179 -93.01 35.15 0.19
C LYS A 179 -93.66 35.69 -1.10
N LYS A 180 -94.49 34.87 -1.78
CA LYS A 180 -95.22 35.29 -2.99
C LYS A 180 -96.62 35.82 -2.66
N LYS A 181 -96.83 37.13 -2.84
CA LYS A 181 -98.14 37.79 -2.70
C LYS A 181 -99.09 37.30 -3.80
N ARG A 182 -100.30 36.85 -3.43
CA ARG A 182 -101.34 36.45 -4.40
C ARG A 182 -102.38 37.56 -4.50
N ARG A 183 -102.89 37.82 -5.72
CA ARG A 183 -103.67 39.03 -6.03
C ARG A 183 -104.98 39.18 -5.21
N PHE A 184 -105.53 38.08 -4.69
CA PHE A 184 -106.76 38.05 -3.87
C PHE A 184 -106.72 37.05 -2.69
N ARG A 185 -105.52 36.66 -2.21
CA ARG A 185 -105.36 35.80 -1.02
C ARG A 185 -104.01 36.08 -0.36
N GLY A 186 -103.90 35.82 0.95
CA GLY A 186 -102.69 36.10 1.72
C GLY A 186 -101.40 35.50 1.12
N THR A 187 -100.26 36.04 1.53
CA THR A 187 -98.91 35.66 1.09
C THR A 187 -98.68 34.15 1.23
N LYS A 188 -98.26 33.48 0.16
CA LYS A 188 -97.76 32.09 0.25
C LYS A 188 -96.25 32.14 0.56
N THR A 189 -95.85 31.54 1.66
CA THR A 189 -94.44 31.25 1.99
C THR A 189 -94.07 29.85 1.49
N SER A 190 -92.82 29.68 1.04
CA SER A 190 -92.16 28.41 0.74
C SER A 190 -90.64 28.63 0.74
N GLN A 191 -89.83 27.58 0.80
CA GLN A 191 -88.38 27.71 0.63
C GLN A 191 -88.04 28.39 -0.71
N GLY A 192 -87.17 29.39 -0.66
CA GLY A 192 -86.38 29.88 -1.79
C GLY A 192 -84.95 29.38 -1.68
N LYS A 193 -84.34 29.15 -2.84
CA LYS A 193 -82.89 29.07 -3.00
C LYS A 193 -82.52 29.90 -4.22
N ASP A 194 -81.55 30.79 -4.08
CA ASP A 194 -80.88 31.46 -5.18
C ASP A 194 -79.39 31.04 -5.13
N TRP A 195 -78.71 30.99 -6.28
CA TRP A 195 -77.36 30.43 -6.45
C TRP A 195 -76.47 31.45 -7.16
N ASP A 196 -75.24 31.62 -6.68
CA ASP A 196 -74.24 32.53 -7.24
C ASP A 196 -72.84 31.86 -7.23
N ASP A 197 -71.95 32.29 -8.14
CA ASP A 197 -70.54 31.86 -8.16
C ASP A 197 -69.77 32.43 -6.95
N TYR A 198 -69.08 31.58 -6.20
CA TYR A 198 -68.28 31.99 -5.03
C TYR A 198 -66.80 32.03 -5.37
N ASN A 199 -66.39 33.13 -6.00
CA ASN A 199 -65.01 33.42 -6.37
C ASN A 199 -64.57 34.77 -5.74
N PRO A 200 -64.36 34.84 -4.41
CA PRO A 200 -63.86 36.04 -3.76
C PRO A 200 -62.45 36.41 -4.25
N ALA A 201 -62.05 37.67 -4.06
CA ALA A 201 -60.69 38.11 -4.36
C ALA A 201 -59.66 37.29 -3.54
N PRO A 202 -58.54 36.84 -4.15
CA PRO A 202 -57.50 36.10 -3.45
C PRO A 202 -57.00 36.84 -2.20
N ILE A 203 -56.91 36.14 -1.08
CA ILE A 203 -56.35 36.70 0.16
C ILE A 203 -54.84 36.47 0.10
N ILE A 204 -54.08 37.56 -0.01
CA ILE A 204 -52.61 37.54 0.01
C ILE A 204 -52.17 37.87 1.44
N GLU A 205 -51.65 36.87 2.15
CA GLU A 205 -51.01 37.02 3.46
C GLU A 205 -49.49 37.11 3.27
N THR A 206 -48.86 38.17 3.77
CA THR A 206 -47.39 38.26 3.82
C THR A 206 -46.85 37.30 4.87
N ILE A 207 -46.08 36.30 4.46
CA ILE A 207 -45.47 35.30 5.34
C ILE A 207 -43.97 35.55 5.52
N ASP A 208 -43.46 35.24 6.71
CA ASP A 208 -42.02 35.30 7.00
C ASP A 208 -41.34 33.98 6.62
N LEU A 209 -40.35 34.03 5.72
CA LEU A 209 -39.62 32.86 5.24
C LEU A 209 -38.64 32.29 6.29
N LYS A 210 -38.45 32.97 7.44
CA LYS A 210 -37.57 32.56 8.56
C LYS A 210 -36.09 32.34 8.19
N ALA A 211 -35.63 32.91 7.08
CA ALA A 211 -34.21 32.90 6.70
C ALA A 211 -33.36 33.74 7.68
N LEU A 212 -33.91 34.86 8.15
CA LEU A 212 -33.26 35.82 9.03
C LEU A 212 -33.37 35.47 10.53
N ALA A 213 -32.28 35.72 11.27
CA ALA A 213 -32.29 35.72 12.74
C ALA A 213 -31.34 36.79 13.32
N TRP A 214 -31.78 37.54 14.34
CA TRP A 214 -30.93 38.43 15.15
C TRP A 214 -31.30 38.25 16.62
N GLN A 215 -30.50 37.50 17.40
CA GLN A 215 -30.90 37.04 18.74
C GLN A 215 -29.73 36.94 19.73
N GLY A 216 -29.99 37.31 20.99
CA GLY A 216 -29.08 37.09 22.13
C GLY A 216 -29.75 36.27 23.23
N ASN A 217 -28.95 35.54 24.00
CA ASN A 217 -29.37 34.56 25.02
C ASN A 217 -30.11 33.34 24.45
N THR A 218 -29.91 33.03 23.16
CA THR A 218 -30.48 31.84 22.49
C THR A 218 -29.36 30.84 22.19
N ARG A 219 -29.54 29.56 22.55
CA ARG A 219 -28.63 28.48 22.08
C ARG A 219 -28.75 28.39 20.55
N PRO A 220 -27.68 28.61 19.76
CA PRO A 220 -27.72 28.33 18.33
C PRO A 220 -27.92 26.82 18.11
N ASN A 221 -28.76 26.44 17.15
CA ASN A 221 -28.92 25.04 16.73
C ASN A 221 -27.68 24.61 15.92
N SER A 222 -26.59 24.28 16.62
CA SER A 222 -25.42 23.68 16.00
C SER A 222 -25.64 22.20 15.73
N THR A 223 -25.04 21.69 14.66
CA THR A 223 -24.94 20.24 14.40
C THR A 223 -23.89 19.61 15.31
N GLY A 224 -24.22 19.47 16.61
CA GLY A 224 -23.60 18.46 17.47
C GLY A 224 -22.50 18.89 18.42
N ILE A 225 -22.70 19.93 19.24
CA ILE A 225 -22.03 20.03 20.55
C ILE A 225 -23.08 20.19 21.66
N THR A 226 -23.21 19.16 22.50
CA THR A 226 -24.03 19.20 23.72
C THR A 226 -23.13 19.52 24.91
N ILE A 227 -23.22 20.74 25.45
CA ILE A 227 -22.62 21.14 26.74
C ILE A 227 -23.71 21.73 27.64
N GLY A 228 -23.59 21.44 28.94
CA GLY A 228 -24.68 21.45 29.94
C GLY A 228 -25.38 22.78 30.25
N ASP A 229 -26.34 22.72 31.16
CA ASP A 229 -27.39 23.72 31.31
C ASP A 229 -27.09 24.95 32.18
N ARG A 230 -27.74 26.05 31.77
CA ARG A 230 -28.20 27.23 32.52
C ARG A 230 -27.26 27.90 33.55
N GLN A 231 -26.95 29.16 33.24
CA GLN A 231 -27.20 30.27 34.16
C GLN A 231 -28.03 31.35 33.42
N GLN A 232 -29.12 31.82 34.03
CA GLN A 232 -29.90 32.97 33.54
C GLN A 232 -29.34 34.26 34.14
N SER A 233 -29.24 35.34 33.36
CA SER A 233 -29.40 36.70 33.90
C SER A 233 -29.79 37.74 32.85
N HIS A 234 -30.78 38.54 33.28
CA HIS A 234 -31.37 39.79 32.79
C HIS A 234 -30.87 40.50 31.52
N VAL A 235 -31.85 41.02 30.77
CA VAL A 235 -31.72 42.00 29.68
C VAL A 235 -31.55 43.40 30.26
N GLN A 236 -30.69 44.24 29.67
CA GLN A 236 -30.68 45.68 29.93
C GLN A 236 -30.39 46.50 28.65
N SER A 237 -30.89 47.72 28.61
CA SER A 237 -31.17 48.52 27.41
C SER A 237 -29.99 49.30 26.80
N ALA A 238 -30.10 49.60 25.51
CA ALA A 238 -29.19 50.45 24.73
C ALA A 238 -29.13 51.92 25.19
N PRO A 239 -28.05 52.63 24.81
CA PRO A 239 -28.15 54.00 24.31
C PRO A 239 -27.33 54.25 23.01
N ALA A 240 -27.58 55.38 22.35
CA ALA A 240 -27.01 55.77 21.05
C ALA A 240 -25.94 56.89 21.16
N GLY A 241 -25.15 57.13 20.11
CA GLY A 241 -24.27 58.32 20.06
C GLY A 241 -23.31 58.45 18.85
N ILE A 242 -23.81 59.04 17.75
CA ILE A 242 -23.07 59.33 16.50
C ILE A 242 -21.97 60.40 16.71
N ASN A 243 -20.81 60.32 16.03
CA ASN A 243 -20.20 61.49 15.32
C ASN A 243 -19.00 61.16 14.39
N GLN A 244 -18.95 61.84 13.25
CA GLN A 244 -17.92 61.72 12.20
C GLN A 244 -16.77 62.74 12.39
N THR A 245 -15.56 62.46 11.85
CA THR A 245 -14.86 63.34 10.85
C THR A 245 -13.50 62.81 10.36
N SER A 246 -13.32 62.77 9.02
CA SER A 246 -12.09 63.09 8.23
C SER A 246 -10.73 62.40 8.55
N ARG A 247 -9.86 62.00 7.60
CA ARG A 247 -9.58 62.51 6.23
C ARG A 247 -8.75 61.48 5.41
N MET A 248 -8.73 61.62 4.08
CA MET A 248 -8.15 60.64 3.11
C MET A 248 -6.66 60.85 2.77
N ALA A 249 -5.98 59.78 2.33
CA ALA A 249 -4.91 59.76 1.31
C ALA A 249 -4.79 58.35 0.68
N GLU A 250 -4.37 58.24 -0.58
CA GLU A 250 -4.51 57.04 -1.46
C GLU A 250 -3.32 56.08 -1.46
N ALA A 251 -3.56 54.78 -1.68
CA ALA A 251 -3.19 54.04 -2.93
C ALA A 251 -3.13 52.51 -2.73
N GLY A 252 -3.59 51.73 -3.72
CA GLY A 252 -3.35 50.27 -3.82
C GLY A 252 -4.61 49.40 -3.74
N GLU A 253 -5.03 48.83 -4.88
CA GLU A 253 -6.14 47.88 -4.99
C GLU A 253 -5.61 46.43 -4.92
N VAL A 254 -6.26 45.56 -4.14
CA VAL A 254 -5.97 44.11 -4.08
C VAL A 254 -7.28 43.33 -4.06
N THR A 255 -7.40 42.36 -4.96
CA THR A 255 -8.55 41.46 -5.08
C THR A 255 -8.13 40.04 -4.74
N PHE A 256 -8.88 39.37 -3.86
CA PHE A 256 -8.67 37.97 -3.49
C PHE A 256 -9.80 37.09 -4.00
N THR A 257 -9.45 35.92 -4.54
CA THR A 257 -10.40 34.88 -4.96
C THR A 257 -9.99 33.56 -4.33
N ASN A 258 -10.90 32.92 -3.61
CA ASN A 258 -10.83 31.55 -3.07
C ASN A 258 -9.56 31.17 -2.26
N ALA A 259 -9.52 31.55 -0.98
CA ALA A 259 -8.76 30.83 0.04
C ALA A 259 -9.44 30.94 1.41
N THR A 260 -9.49 29.86 2.19
CA THR A 260 -9.96 29.86 3.59
C THR A 260 -8.96 29.07 4.43
N ILE A 261 -8.46 29.65 5.53
CA ILE A 261 -7.57 28.98 6.48
C ILE A 261 -8.19 29.07 7.88
N ASN A 262 -8.24 27.94 8.58
CA ASN A 262 -8.66 27.84 9.97
C ASN A 262 -7.65 26.99 10.74
N ALA A 263 -7.11 27.51 11.84
CA ALA A 263 -6.38 26.74 12.84
C ALA A 263 -6.96 27.07 14.24
N ILE A 264 -7.17 26.04 15.07
CA ILE A 264 -7.56 26.18 16.47
C ILE A 264 -6.66 25.28 17.33
N THR A 265 -5.86 25.91 18.19
CA THR A 265 -4.99 25.23 19.15
C THR A 265 -5.76 24.90 20.44
N LEU A 266 -5.56 23.70 21.01
CA LEU A 266 -6.07 23.32 22.33
C LEU A 266 -5.04 23.58 23.46
N PRO A 267 -5.47 23.95 24.68
CA PRO A 267 -4.55 24.28 25.78
C PRO A 267 -4.12 23.08 26.63
N ASN A 268 -2.92 23.18 27.21
CA ASN A 268 -2.30 22.22 28.15
C ASN A 268 -3.15 21.90 29.39
N ARG A 269 -3.02 20.67 29.90
CA ARG A 269 -3.22 20.32 31.33
C ARG A 269 -2.33 19.16 31.77
N ASP A 270 -1.65 19.36 32.90
CA ASP A 270 -0.87 18.33 33.60
C ASP A 270 -1.76 17.24 34.23
N ILE A 271 -1.30 15.98 34.25
CA ILE A 271 -1.85 14.89 35.07
C ILE A 271 -0.69 14.03 35.64
N PRO A 272 -0.76 13.52 36.89
CA PRO A 272 0.39 12.92 37.59
C PRO A 272 0.66 11.44 37.31
N ILE A 273 1.80 10.97 37.82
CA ILE A 273 2.32 9.60 37.77
C ILE A 273 1.69 8.73 38.89
N ASP A 274 1.02 7.60 38.57
CA ASP A 274 1.27 6.26 39.18
C ASP A 274 0.42 5.11 38.58
N ARG A 275 0.96 3.87 38.64
CA ARG A 275 0.28 2.54 38.65
C ARG A 275 -0.36 1.93 37.35
N PRO A 276 -0.50 0.58 37.27
CA PRO A 276 0.16 -0.14 36.18
C PRO A 276 -0.70 -1.14 35.37
N PHE A 277 -0.03 -1.77 34.39
CA PHE A 277 -0.45 -2.90 33.55
C PHE A 277 -1.42 -3.93 34.16
N LEU A 278 -2.46 -4.25 33.40
CA LEU A 278 -3.14 -5.54 33.40
C LEU A 278 -3.45 -5.96 31.96
N SER A 279 -2.97 -7.14 31.56
CA SER A 279 -3.33 -7.82 30.33
C SER A 279 -4.61 -8.63 30.50
N PRO A 280 -5.29 -8.99 29.39
CA PRO A 280 -5.78 -10.37 29.31
C PRO A 280 -5.62 -11.02 27.93
N THR A 281 -5.15 -12.27 27.97
CA THR A 281 -5.24 -13.30 26.92
C THR A 281 -6.68 -13.80 26.72
N GLY A 282 -7.02 -14.19 25.49
CA GLY A 282 -8.23 -14.97 25.18
C GLY A 282 -8.38 -15.25 23.67
N GLN A 283 -8.37 -16.53 23.26
CA GLN A 283 -8.53 -16.97 21.87
C GLN A 283 -9.99 -17.43 21.57
N GLN A 284 -10.24 -17.77 20.29
CA GLN A 284 -11.36 -18.56 19.71
C GLN A 284 -12.57 -17.76 19.16
N THR A 285 -13.19 -18.07 18.00
CA THR A 285 -12.88 -18.93 16.81
C THR A 285 -13.86 -18.56 15.65
N GLU A 286 -13.45 -18.72 14.37
CA GLU A 286 -14.30 -18.85 13.13
C GLU A 286 -15.20 -17.68 12.64
N GLN A 287 -15.11 -17.27 11.35
CA GLN A 287 -15.93 -17.65 10.15
C GLN A 287 -17.44 -17.25 10.22
N ILE A 288 -18.15 -16.83 9.16
CA ILE A 288 -17.86 -16.51 7.73
C ILE A 288 -18.96 -15.56 7.19
N LEU A 289 -18.66 -14.81 6.12
CA LEU A 289 -19.50 -13.97 5.24
C LEU A 289 -21.05 -13.92 5.43
N SER A 290 -21.61 -12.71 5.39
CA SER A 290 -22.78 -12.39 4.53
C SER A 290 -22.90 -10.87 4.24
N SER A 291 -24.01 -10.44 3.60
CA SER A 291 -23.89 -9.74 2.32
C SER A 291 -25.24 -9.19 1.77
N SER A 292 -25.33 -7.91 1.30
CA SER A 292 -26.03 -7.43 0.06
C SER A 292 -26.83 -6.08 0.09
N THR A 293 -26.42 -5.13 -0.76
CA THR A 293 -27.16 -4.37 -1.84
C THR A 293 -28.53 -3.67 -1.63
N VAL A 294 -28.83 -2.74 -2.57
CA VAL A 294 -30.15 -2.27 -3.13
C VAL A 294 -30.53 -0.81 -2.74
N ALA A 295 -31.23 0.02 -3.53
CA ALA A 295 -31.25 0.36 -4.98
C ALA A 295 -32.23 1.57 -5.21
N LEU A 296 -32.32 2.10 -6.44
CA LEU A 296 -33.17 3.23 -6.86
C LEU A 296 -34.66 2.88 -7.13
N PRO A 297 -35.56 3.88 -7.26
CA PRO A 297 -36.81 3.82 -8.03
C PRO A 297 -36.83 4.73 -9.30
N ASN A 298 -37.98 4.87 -9.97
CA ASN A 298 -38.10 4.83 -11.45
C ASN A 298 -38.90 5.98 -12.16
N ARG A 299 -39.01 5.92 -13.50
CA ARG A 299 -39.53 6.94 -14.49
C ARG A 299 -41.09 6.88 -14.71
N ASP A 300 -41.82 7.59 -15.60
CA ASP A 300 -41.60 8.37 -16.87
C ASP A 300 -42.88 9.20 -17.26
N ALA A 301 -42.81 10.45 -17.82
CA ALA A 301 -43.87 11.08 -18.68
C ALA A 301 -43.48 12.46 -19.34
N LEU A 302 -44.12 12.83 -20.46
CA LEU A 302 -43.86 13.95 -21.41
C LEU A 302 -45.19 14.70 -21.76
N PRO A 303 -45.26 15.91 -22.43
CA PRO A 303 -44.67 16.19 -23.76
C PRO A 303 -44.33 17.66 -24.22
N GLU A 304 -43.80 17.73 -25.45
CA GLU A 304 -43.91 18.77 -26.51
C GLU A 304 -42.90 19.94 -26.71
N HIS A 305 -42.89 20.43 -27.96
CA HIS A 305 -41.79 21.07 -28.74
C HIS A 305 -42.08 22.57 -29.09
N PRO A 306 -41.07 23.39 -29.48
CA PRO A 306 -40.73 23.56 -30.92
C PRO A 306 -39.22 23.78 -31.22
N THR A 307 -38.89 24.34 -32.39
CA THR A 307 -37.73 23.92 -33.21
C THR A 307 -36.92 25.04 -33.91
N LEU A 308 -35.62 24.75 -34.13
CA LEU A 308 -34.78 25.15 -35.31
C LEU A 308 -34.16 26.60 -35.35
N PRO A 309 -33.10 26.84 -36.17
CA PRO A 309 -31.94 27.73 -35.89
C PRO A 309 -31.82 28.86 -36.98
N PRO A 310 -30.68 29.34 -37.56
CA PRO A 310 -29.22 29.14 -37.30
C PRO A 310 -28.25 30.36 -37.49
N THR A 311 -26.94 30.05 -37.42
CA THR A 311 -25.80 30.54 -38.27
C THR A 311 -25.02 31.83 -38.00
N SER A 312 -23.68 31.67 -38.14
CA SER A 312 -22.71 32.63 -38.75
C SER A 312 -22.22 33.84 -37.92
N GLN A 313 -20.95 34.30 -37.98
CA GLN A 313 -19.70 33.75 -38.54
C GLN A 313 -18.49 34.62 -38.05
N GLN A 314 -17.27 34.05 -37.94
CA GLN A 314 -15.96 34.59 -38.42
C GLN A 314 -15.48 36.03 -38.03
N THR A 315 -14.20 36.37 -37.75
CA THR A 315 -12.90 35.64 -37.77
C THR A 315 -11.77 36.42 -37.05
N GLU A 316 -10.63 35.74 -36.80
CA GLU A 316 -9.21 36.16 -37.06
C GLU A 316 -8.18 36.46 -35.94
N GLN A 317 -7.07 35.71 -36.09
CA GLN A 317 -5.62 35.99 -35.90
C GLN A 317 -5.04 36.25 -34.49
N ILE A 318 -4.35 35.28 -33.86
CA ILE A 318 -2.98 34.74 -34.13
C ILE A 318 -1.85 35.74 -33.82
N LEU A 319 -0.99 35.37 -32.86
CA LEU A 319 0.46 35.31 -33.08
C LEU A 319 1.08 34.13 -32.32
N SER A 320 2.24 33.66 -32.78
CA SER A 320 2.82 32.34 -32.47
C SER A 320 4.31 32.41 -32.14
N SER A 321 4.86 31.35 -31.55
CA SER A 321 6.19 30.81 -31.90
C SER A 321 6.29 29.34 -31.47
N SER A 322 7.16 28.57 -32.13
CA SER A 322 6.85 27.17 -32.44
C SER A 322 8.00 26.18 -32.26
N THR A 323 7.64 24.92 -32.03
CA THR A 323 8.51 23.73 -32.16
C THR A 323 8.90 23.44 -33.61
N VAL A 324 10.04 22.77 -33.80
CA VAL A 324 10.60 22.26 -35.07
C VAL A 324 10.83 20.75 -34.92
N ALA A 325 10.83 19.88 -35.95
CA ALA A 325 9.94 19.64 -37.09
C ALA A 325 10.47 18.35 -37.78
N LEU A 326 9.58 17.45 -38.23
CA LEU A 326 9.93 16.33 -39.13
C LEU A 326 9.23 16.54 -40.50
N PRO A 327 9.87 16.21 -41.64
CA PRO A 327 9.40 16.67 -42.95
C PRO A 327 8.35 15.77 -43.63
N ASN A 328 7.44 16.42 -44.36
CA ASN A 328 6.35 15.87 -45.19
C ASN A 328 6.79 15.39 -46.58
N ARG A 329 5.98 14.50 -47.22
CA ARG A 329 5.12 14.87 -48.39
C ARG A 329 4.28 13.72 -49.00
N ASP A 330 2.96 13.96 -49.09
CA ASP A 330 2.07 13.99 -50.30
C ASP A 330 2.36 13.05 -51.50
N ALA A 331 1.41 12.43 -52.21
CA ALA A 331 -0.06 12.22 -52.16
C ALA A 331 -0.43 11.04 -53.13
N LEU A 332 -1.59 10.33 -53.13
CA LEU A 332 -2.94 10.73 -53.59
C LEU A 332 -3.97 9.56 -53.45
N THR A 333 -5.22 9.87 -53.04
CA THR A 333 -6.56 9.26 -53.34
C THR A 333 -6.86 7.73 -53.41
N GLU A 334 -7.76 7.30 -52.49
CA GLU A 334 -8.95 6.40 -52.58
C GLU A 334 -8.94 4.92 -53.08
N HIS A 335 -9.25 4.00 -52.12
CA HIS A 335 -10.13 2.78 -52.14
C HIS A 335 -10.01 1.65 -53.21
N PRO A 336 -10.43 0.37 -52.95
CA PRO A 336 -10.87 -0.28 -51.70
C PRO A 336 -10.15 -1.64 -51.40
N THR A 337 -10.70 -2.42 -50.45
CA THR A 337 -10.13 -3.66 -49.84
C THR A 337 -10.22 -4.96 -50.67
N LEU A 338 -9.14 -5.77 -50.71
CA LEU A 338 -9.06 -7.19 -50.26
C LEU A 338 -7.72 -7.87 -50.65
N SER A 339 -7.40 -9.00 -50.01
CA SER A 339 -6.17 -9.82 -50.11
C SER A 339 -5.76 -10.20 -51.55
N PRO A 340 -4.45 -10.46 -51.84
CA PRO A 340 -3.98 -11.86 -51.70
C PRO A 340 -2.45 -12.12 -51.51
N THR A 341 -2.22 -13.39 -51.21
CA THR A 341 -1.09 -14.31 -51.46
C THR A 341 -0.14 -14.04 -52.66
N ALA A 342 1.17 -14.19 -52.38
CA ALA A 342 2.25 -14.84 -53.17
C ALA A 342 3.04 -14.18 -54.34
N GLN A 343 4.36 -14.47 -54.25
CA GLN A 343 5.34 -14.81 -55.30
C GLN A 343 5.99 -13.73 -56.19
N GLN A 344 7.32 -13.71 -56.12
CA GLN A 344 8.18 -13.63 -57.31
C GLN A 344 9.17 -14.80 -57.32
N THR A 345 9.63 -15.16 -58.51
CA THR A 345 10.21 -16.46 -58.85
C THR A 345 11.50 -16.27 -59.61
N GLU A 346 12.55 -17.06 -59.33
CA GLU A 346 13.53 -17.41 -60.35
C GLU A 346 13.95 -18.89 -60.31
N GLN A 347 13.78 -19.50 -61.49
CA GLN A 347 14.48 -20.63 -62.10
C GLN A 347 14.46 -22.04 -61.46
N ILE A 348 14.08 -22.98 -62.33
CA ILE A 348 13.96 -24.41 -62.12
C ILE A 348 15.03 -25.11 -62.97
N LEU A 349 15.77 -26.05 -62.39
CA LEU A 349 16.25 -27.24 -63.11
C LEU A 349 16.08 -28.47 -62.23
N SER A 350 15.66 -29.58 -62.84
CA SER A 350 14.96 -30.67 -62.14
C SER A 350 15.76 -31.97 -62.02
N SER A 351 15.67 -32.58 -60.83
CA SER A 351 15.54 -34.03 -60.56
C SER A 351 16.47 -35.06 -61.22
N GLY A 352 17.12 -35.88 -60.37
CA GLY A 352 17.64 -37.21 -60.71
C GLY A 352 17.51 -38.17 -59.53
N THR A 353 16.80 -39.28 -59.70
CA THR A 353 16.48 -40.31 -58.69
C THR A 353 17.56 -41.42 -58.64
N VAL A 354 17.70 -42.16 -57.52
CA VAL A 354 17.76 -43.66 -57.42
C VAL A 354 18.41 -44.20 -56.11
N ALA A 355 17.67 -45.11 -55.47
CA ALA A 355 17.98 -46.30 -54.62
C ALA A 355 19.12 -46.37 -53.57
N LEU A 356 18.78 -47.10 -52.48
CA LEU A 356 19.62 -47.65 -51.40
C LEU A 356 20.63 -48.72 -51.89
N PRO A 357 21.72 -49.00 -51.15
CA PRO A 357 21.69 -50.17 -50.25
C PRO A 357 22.47 -50.09 -48.92
N ASN A 358 21.82 -50.56 -47.85
CA ASN A 358 22.27 -51.53 -46.82
C ASN A 358 23.75 -51.65 -46.31
N ARG A 359 23.84 -51.56 -44.96
CA ARG A 359 24.34 -52.57 -43.98
C ARG A 359 25.75 -52.51 -43.33
N ASP A 360 25.71 -52.93 -42.05
CA ASP A 360 26.73 -53.55 -41.17
C ASP A 360 27.92 -52.67 -40.68
N THR A 361 28.03 -52.28 -39.39
CA THR A 361 28.15 -53.19 -38.22
C THR A 361 28.15 -52.47 -36.82
N LEU A 362 27.56 -53.15 -35.81
CA LEU A 362 27.88 -53.16 -34.35
C LEU A 362 27.64 -51.92 -33.44
N PRO A 363 27.29 -52.11 -32.14
CA PRO A 363 26.45 -53.15 -31.52
C PRO A 363 25.34 -52.61 -30.56
N GLU A 364 24.43 -53.48 -30.13
CA GLU A 364 23.24 -53.18 -29.30
C GLU A 364 23.50 -53.18 -27.77
N HIS A 365 22.72 -52.41 -26.99
CA HIS A 365 22.02 -52.82 -25.74
C HIS A 365 21.09 -51.68 -25.19
N PRO A 366 20.10 -51.93 -24.29
CA PRO A 366 18.70 -51.89 -24.75
C PRO A 366 17.71 -50.98 -23.95
N THR A 367 16.45 -51.07 -24.40
CA THR A 367 15.21 -50.38 -24.03
C THR A 367 14.70 -50.47 -22.58
N LEU A 368 13.98 -49.42 -22.13
CA LEU A 368 12.79 -49.52 -21.26
C LEU A 368 11.73 -48.46 -21.68
N PRO A 369 10.41 -48.73 -21.55
CA PRO A 369 9.34 -47.87 -22.08
C PRO A 369 8.63 -46.97 -21.04
N SER A 370 7.92 -45.96 -21.55
CA SER A 370 6.87 -45.18 -20.87
C SER A 370 5.58 -46.03 -20.70
N THR A 371 4.50 -45.69 -19.98
CA THR A 371 4.03 -44.47 -19.29
C THR A 371 2.87 -44.90 -18.37
N SER A 372 2.63 -44.27 -17.21
CA SER A 372 1.32 -44.34 -16.52
C SER A 372 1.08 -43.20 -15.52
N GLN A 373 -0.15 -42.70 -15.57
CA GLN A 373 -0.78 -41.59 -14.84
C GLN A 373 -0.76 -41.74 -13.30
N GLN A 374 -0.73 -40.63 -12.54
CA GLN A 374 -1.93 -40.06 -11.87
C GLN A 374 -1.62 -38.89 -10.90
N THR A 375 -2.32 -37.77 -11.12
CA THR A 375 -3.13 -36.98 -10.16
C THR A 375 -2.59 -36.72 -8.74
N GLU A 376 -2.30 -35.46 -8.43
CA GLU A 376 -2.42 -34.94 -7.05
C GLU A 376 -3.90 -34.78 -6.66
N GLN A 377 -4.28 -35.21 -5.44
CA GLN A 377 -5.48 -34.67 -4.80
C GLN A 377 -5.32 -34.59 -3.28
N ILE A 378 -5.58 -33.39 -2.75
CA ILE A 378 -5.61 -33.08 -1.32
C ILE A 378 -6.90 -33.64 -0.71
N LEU A 379 -6.82 -34.22 0.50
CA LEU A 379 -7.96 -34.35 1.41
C LEU A 379 -7.50 -34.39 2.87
N SER A 380 -8.17 -33.59 3.71
CA SER A 380 -7.86 -33.41 5.12
C SER A 380 -8.58 -34.41 6.03
N SER A 381 -7.86 -34.93 7.03
CA SER A 381 -8.33 -35.38 8.36
C SER A 381 -9.65 -36.18 8.48
N GLY A 382 -9.55 -37.44 8.93
CA GLY A 382 -10.69 -38.21 9.44
C GLY A 382 -10.27 -39.42 10.29
N THR A 383 -10.45 -39.35 11.60
CA THR A 383 -10.24 -40.44 12.57
C THR A 383 -11.39 -41.46 12.53
N VAL A 384 -11.14 -42.76 12.36
CA VAL A 384 -11.99 -43.85 12.91
C VAL A 384 -11.15 -45.09 13.26
N ALA A 385 -11.62 -45.80 14.30
CA ALA A 385 -11.08 -46.97 14.98
C ALA A 385 -10.75 -48.24 14.16
N LEU A 386 -9.92 -49.07 14.79
CA LEU A 386 -9.66 -50.48 14.51
C LEU A 386 -10.93 -51.34 14.44
N PRO A 387 -10.84 -52.48 13.74
CA PRO A 387 -11.21 -53.75 14.36
C PRO A 387 -10.05 -54.75 14.43
N ASN A 388 -9.96 -55.46 15.56
CA ASN A 388 -9.27 -56.75 15.66
C ASN A 388 -9.99 -57.77 14.73
N ARG A 389 -9.47 -58.98 14.41
CA ARG A 389 -8.87 -59.96 15.32
C ARG A 389 -8.37 -61.20 14.54
N ASP A 390 -7.48 -61.97 15.19
CA ASP A 390 -7.09 -63.37 14.90
C ASP A 390 -6.32 -63.61 13.55
N GLU A 391 -5.37 -64.54 13.43
CA GLU A 391 -5.02 -65.68 14.30
C GLU A 391 -3.50 -66.06 14.26
N LEU A 392 -3.11 -66.90 15.22
CA LEU A 392 -1.78 -67.38 15.66
C LEU A 392 -0.90 -68.06 14.56
N THR A 393 0.44 -68.17 14.68
CA THR A 393 1.15 -69.15 15.54
C THR A 393 2.68 -68.90 15.68
N GLU A 394 3.34 -69.69 16.54
CA GLU A 394 4.62 -69.44 17.24
C GLU A 394 5.95 -69.61 16.46
N HIS A 395 6.97 -68.86 16.91
CA HIS A 395 8.43 -69.16 17.07
C HIS A 395 9.14 -70.22 16.20
N PRO A 396 10.37 -69.94 15.67
CA PRO A 396 11.56 -69.83 16.56
C PRO A 396 12.72 -68.88 16.18
N VAL A 397 13.43 -68.44 17.24
CA VAL A 397 14.89 -68.11 17.38
C VAL A 397 15.57 -67.13 16.38
N LEU A 398 16.22 -66.12 16.98
CA LEU A 398 17.07 -65.08 16.35
C LEU A 398 18.41 -65.58 15.79
N PRO A 399 18.88 -64.99 14.67
CA PRO A 399 20.28 -64.62 14.44
C PRO A 399 20.49 -63.09 14.65
N PRO A 400 21.74 -62.59 14.80
CA PRO A 400 21.99 -61.21 15.24
C PRO A 400 21.70 -60.17 14.15
N VAL A 401 21.13 -59.03 14.56
CA VAL A 401 20.82 -57.89 13.69
C VAL A 401 22.12 -57.14 13.34
N GLN A 402 22.51 -57.16 12.07
CA GLN A 402 23.47 -56.19 11.53
C GLN A 402 22.76 -54.83 11.39
N GLN A 403 23.28 -53.80 12.05
CA GLN A 403 22.85 -52.42 11.79
C GLN A 403 23.39 -51.97 10.43
N THR A 404 22.49 -51.63 9.50
CA THR A 404 22.88 -51.27 8.13
C THR A 404 23.26 -49.80 8.03
N GLU A 405 24.56 -49.53 7.88
CA GLU A 405 25.11 -48.20 7.60
C GLU A 405 24.60 -47.65 6.24
N ARG A 406 24.46 -46.32 6.13
CA ARG A 406 24.06 -45.66 4.87
C ARG A 406 25.20 -44.81 4.32
N VAL A 407 25.67 -45.16 3.13
CA VAL A 407 26.53 -44.30 2.31
C VAL A 407 25.66 -43.28 1.57
N LEU A 408 25.99 -42.00 1.67
CA LEU A 408 25.32 -40.89 0.99
C LEU A 408 26.15 -40.39 -0.22
N PRO A 409 25.51 -39.97 -1.33
CA PRO A 409 26.17 -39.18 -2.37
C PRO A 409 26.36 -37.72 -1.93
N PRO A 410 27.30 -36.96 -2.54
CA PRO A 410 27.66 -35.64 -2.06
C PRO A 410 26.61 -34.59 -2.44
N ALA A 411 25.90 -34.06 -1.44
CA ALA A 411 25.03 -32.91 -1.57
C ALA A 411 24.94 -32.15 -0.23
N THR A 412 25.00 -30.81 -0.29
CA THR A 412 24.74 -29.94 0.86
C THR A 412 23.27 -30.09 1.28
N VAL A 413 23.03 -30.52 2.52
CA VAL A 413 21.67 -30.66 3.07
C VAL A 413 21.32 -29.41 3.88
N THR A 414 20.73 -28.41 3.22
CA THR A 414 20.16 -27.25 3.91
C THR A 414 18.78 -27.60 4.45
N LEU A 415 18.61 -27.61 5.78
CA LEU A 415 17.35 -27.95 6.42
C LEU A 415 16.43 -26.73 6.54
N PRO A 416 15.17 -26.78 6.04
CA PRO A 416 14.13 -25.86 6.48
C PRO A 416 13.64 -26.23 7.90
N ASN A 417 13.09 -25.24 8.61
CA ASN A 417 12.67 -25.33 10.02
C ASN A 417 11.47 -26.27 10.29
N SER A 418 11.62 -27.60 10.15
CA SER A 418 10.79 -28.64 10.81
C SER A 418 11.11 -30.08 10.33
N VAL A 419 12.33 -30.58 10.60
CA VAL A 419 12.67 -32.01 10.37
C VAL A 419 13.32 -32.61 11.61
N THR A 420 12.90 -33.82 12.01
CA THR A 420 13.61 -34.63 13.00
C THR A 420 14.97 -35.04 12.45
N LEU A 421 16.05 -34.55 13.07
CA LEU A 421 17.43 -34.89 12.70
C LEU A 421 17.66 -36.42 12.77
N ASP A 422 18.31 -37.00 11.75
CA ASP A 422 18.61 -38.43 11.72
C ASP A 422 19.51 -38.81 12.91
N GLU A 423 19.16 -39.89 13.61
CA GLU A 423 19.90 -40.42 14.75
C GLU A 423 20.98 -41.43 14.34
N ARG A 424 21.04 -41.81 13.06
CA ARG A 424 22.05 -42.73 12.55
C ARG A 424 23.45 -42.09 12.52
N PRO A 425 24.52 -42.81 12.92
CA PRO A 425 25.91 -42.40 12.75
C PRO A 425 26.24 -41.98 11.31
N LEU A 426 26.89 -40.83 11.13
CA LEU A 426 27.29 -40.33 9.82
C LEU A 426 28.73 -40.73 9.48
N VAL A 427 28.89 -41.68 8.56
CA VAL A 427 30.20 -42.14 8.05
C VAL A 427 30.37 -41.68 6.61
N LEU A 428 31.25 -40.69 6.39
CA LEU A 428 31.54 -40.17 5.06
C LEU A 428 32.54 -41.04 4.27
N PRO A 429 32.31 -41.31 2.98
CA PRO A 429 33.33 -41.81 2.05
C PRO A 429 34.60 -40.95 2.05
N THR A 430 35.76 -41.56 1.80
CA THR A 430 37.05 -40.87 1.73
C THR A 430 37.01 -39.71 0.73
N GLY A 431 37.42 -38.52 1.17
CA GLY A 431 37.42 -37.30 0.34
C GLY A 431 36.08 -36.55 0.26
N GLN A 432 34.99 -37.04 0.88
CA GLN A 432 33.76 -36.27 1.01
C GLN A 432 33.74 -35.39 2.26
N GLN A 433 33.02 -34.28 2.17
CA GLN A 433 32.67 -33.39 3.28
C GLN A 433 31.18 -33.43 3.57
N PHE A 434 30.80 -33.03 4.77
CA PHE A 434 29.41 -32.76 5.16
C PHE A 434 29.36 -31.53 6.04
N GLU A 435 28.36 -30.68 5.77
CA GLU A 435 28.05 -29.48 6.52
C GLU A 435 26.68 -29.63 7.18
N LEU A 436 26.58 -29.29 8.47
CA LEU A 436 25.34 -29.19 9.21
C LEU A 436 25.15 -27.74 9.65
N ALA A 437 24.19 -27.03 9.06
CA ALA A 437 23.80 -25.71 9.51
C ALA A 437 23.03 -25.80 10.84
N LEU A 438 23.37 -24.95 11.80
CA LEU A 438 22.68 -24.80 13.08
C LEU A 438 21.77 -23.57 13.06
N PRO A 439 20.77 -23.48 13.96
CA PRO A 439 19.98 -22.26 14.13
C PRO A 439 20.85 -21.04 14.41
N SER A 440 20.42 -19.87 13.95
CA SER A 440 21.08 -18.59 14.20
C SER A 440 21.22 -18.33 15.70
N ASP A 441 22.42 -17.99 16.15
CA ASP A 441 22.76 -17.71 17.55
C ASP A 441 23.20 -16.26 17.69
N THR A 442 22.99 -15.64 18.86
CA THR A 442 23.36 -14.22 19.08
C THR A 442 24.51 -14.12 20.07
N VAL A 443 25.73 -13.95 19.55
CA VAL A 443 26.95 -13.83 20.35
C VAL A 443 27.36 -12.35 20.39
N GLN A 444 27.46 -11.77 21.59
CA GLN A 444 27.82 -10.36 21.81
C GLN A 444 26.94 -9.34 21.05
N GLY A 445 25.69 -9.72 20.72
CA GLY A 445 24.74 -8.87 19.99
C GLY A 445 24.80 -9.01 18.46
N GLN A 446 25.70 -9.83 17.91
CA GLN A 446 25.74 -10.18 16.50
C GLN A 446 25.06 -11.54 16.25
N SER A 447 24.21 -11.62 15.23
CA SER A 447 23.61 -12.87 14.78
C SER A 447 24.61 -13.65 13.93
N ILE A 448 24.99 -14.84 14.37
CA ILE A 448 25.86 -15.77 13.65
C ILE A 448 25.06 -16.98 13.16
N GLU A 449 25.41 -17.51 11.99
CA GLU A 449 24.94 -18.82 11.51
C GLU A 449 26.10 -19.82 11.61
N PRO A 450 26.21 -20.58 12.72
CA PRO A 450 27.25 -21.57 12.88
C PRO A 450 26.94 -22.85 12.12
N LEU A 451 27.98 -23.49 11.57
CA LEU A 451 27.91 -24.82 10.96
C LEU A 451 28.84 -25.78 11.70
N ILE A 452 28.49 -27.06 11.70
CA ILE A 452 29.45 -28.13 11.97
C ILE A 452 29.91 -28.70 10.63
N ARG A 453 31.23 -28.71 10.41
CA ARG A 453 31.87 -29.38 9.26
C ARG A 453 32.63 -30.62 9.69
N ILE A 454 32.57 -31.62 8.83
CA ILE A 454 33.39 -32.84 8.88
C ILE A 454 33.89 -33.21 7.48
N VAL A 455 35.07 -33.82 7.43
CA VAL A 455 35.70 -34.36 6.22
C VAL A 455 36.23 -35.74 6.54
N ALA A 456 36.06 -36.72 5.65
CA ALA A 456 36.60 -38.05 5.89
C ALA A 456 38.15 -38.00 5.99
N PRO A 457 38.76 -38.50 7.08
CA PRO A 457 40.21 -38.55 7.23
C PRO A 457 40.86 -39.30 6.08
N ASP A 458 42.04 -38.87 5.63
CA ASP A 458 42.79 -39.61 4.62
C ASP A 458 43.40 -40.87 5.25
N THR A 459 42.73 -42.01 5.03
CA THR A 459 43.17 -43.31 5.53
C THR A 459 44.00 -44.08 4.50
N ARG A 460 44.49 -43.44 3.43
CA ARG A 460 45.46 -44.06 2.52
C ARG A 460 46.77 -44.29 3.27
N LEU A 461 47.33 -45.49 3.11
CA LEU A 461 48.59 -45.86 3.74
C LEU A 461 49.76 -45.17 3.00
N PRO A 462 50.78 -44.67 3.71
CA PRO A 462 51.89 -43.97 3.10
C PRO A 462 52.83 -44.92 2.33
N ASP A 463 53.43 -44.39 1.26
CA ASP A 463 54.30 -45.07 0.30
C ASP A 463 55.76 -44.54 0.34
N ASN A 464 56.14 -43.89 1.43
CA ASN A 464 57.39 -43.13 1.56
C ASN A 464 58.20 -43.52 2.81
N SER A 465 59.50 -43.21 2.80
CA SER A 465 60.47 -43.63 3.82
C SER A 465 60.35 -42.95 5.19
N LEU A 466 59.42 -42.00 5.37
CA LEU A 466 59.14 -41.39 6.68
C LEU A 466 58.28 -42.31 7.56
N PHE A 467 57.53 -43.23 6.97
CA PHE A 467 56.56 -44.08 7.64
C PHE A 467 56.73 -45.56 7.30
N VAL A 468 56.50 -46.43 8.27
CA VAL A 468 56.54 -47.89 8.16
C VAL A 468 55.14 -48.42 8.41
N VAL A 469 54.60 -49.19 7.47
CA VAL A 469 53.32 -49.88 7.65
C VAL A 469 53.56 -51.20 8.38
N GLN A 470 52.96 -51.35 9.55
CA GLN A 470 53.09 -52.50 10.45
C GLN A 470 51.77 -53.28 10.47
N PRO A 471 51.48 -54.20 9.53
CA PRO A 471 50.17 -54.90 9.47
C PRO A 471 49.94 -55.87 10.65
N GLY A 472 51.01 -56.42 11.24
CA GLY A 472 50.97 -57.43 12.30
C GLY A 472 50.22 -57.03 13.57
N SER A 473 49.69 -58.01 14.30
CA SER A 473 48.90 -57.82 15.54
C SER A 473 49.74 -57.45 16.77
N ASP A 474 51.06 -57.49 16.64
CA ASP A 474 52.07 -57.13 17.62
C ASP A 474 52.30 -55.61 17.75
N SER A 475 51.92 -54.82 16.74
CA SER A 475 51.97 -53.36 16.78
C SER A 475 50.65 -52.72 17.24
N HIS A 476 50.74 -51.72 18.12
CA HIS A 476 49.60 -50.91 18.59
C HIS A 476 49.02 -49.95 17.52
N TYR A 477 49.78 -49.65 16.46
CA TYR A 477 49.40 -48.78 15.36
C TYR A 477 49.74 -49.40 14.01
N LEU A 478 48.95 -49.11 12.98
CA LEU A 478 49.19 -49.61 11.62
C LEU A 478 50.29 -48.84 10.89
N VAL A 479 50.47 -47.56 11.19
CA VAL A 479 51.51 -46.70 10.60
C VAL A 479 52.40 -46.11 11.69
N GLU A 480 53.68 -46.47 11.66
CA GLU A 480 54.71 -45.97 12.56
C GLU A 480 55.61 -44.97 11.83
N THR A 481 56.07 -43.90 12.48
CA THR A 481 57.07 -42.99 11.91
C THR A 481 58.46 -43.57 12.13
N ASP A 482 59.31 -43.69 11.09
CA ASP A 482 60.66 -44.26 11.25
C ASP A 482 61.44 -43.49 12.34
N PRO A 483 61.94 -44.17 13.40
CA PRO A 483 62.63 -43.54 14.52
C PRO A 483 63.78 -42.61 14.15
N LYS A 484 64.40 -42.77 12.98
CA LYS A 484 65.44 -41.88 12.45
C LYS A 484 64.96 -40.44 12.25
N PHE A 485 63.65 -40.22 12.09
CA PHE A 485 63.04 -38.91 11.85
C PHE A 485 62.37 -38.30 13.08
N THR A 486 62.10 -39.09 14.13
CA THR A 486 61.38 -38.63 15.33
C THR A 486 62.27 -38.16 16.48
N GLN A 487 63.61 -38.26 16.33
CA GLN A 487 64.60 -38.00 17.39
C GLN A 487 64.35 -38.82 18.68
N TYR A 488 63.67 -39.97 18.57
CA TYR A 488 63.18 -40.77 19.70
C TYR A 488 62.21 -40.01 20.65
N LYS A 489 61.65 -38.86 20.24
CA LYS A 489 60.60 -38.17 21.00
C LYS A 489 59.33 -39.03 21.00
N LYS A 490 58.77 -39.32 22.18
CA LYS A 490 57.41 -39.84 22.29
C LYS A 490 56.40 -38.72 22.04
N TRP A 491 55.62 -38.83 20.97
CA TRP A 491 54.58 -37.87 20.60
C TRP A 491 53.26 -38.17 21.30
N LEU A 492 52.49 -37.13 21.62
CA LEU A 492 51.11 -37.28 22.10
C LEU A 492 50.23 -37.88 21.00
N GLY A 493 49.51 -38.96 21.30
CA GLY A 493 48.59 -39.64 20.39
C GLY A 493 47.20 -39.85 20.99
N THR A 494 46.29 -40.44 20.22
CA THR A 494 44.91 -40.74 20.65
C THR A 494 44.82 -41.77 21.79
N ASP A 495 45.92 -42.44 22.16
CA ASP A 495 46.00 -43.23 23.41
C ASP A 495 45.64 -42.41 24.64
N TYR A 496 45.97 -41.12 24.65
CA TYR A 496 45.57 -40.19 25.70
C TYR A 496 44.04 -40.08 25.84
N MET A 497 43.33 -40.04 24.71
CA MET A 497 41.88 -39.98 24.66
C MET A 497 41.25 -41.34 25.01
N GLN A 498 41.79 -42.43 24.47
CA GLN A 498 41.29 -43.79 24.76
C GLN A 498 41.31 -44.09 26.26
N GLN A 499 42.42 -43.82 26.95
CA GLN A 499 42.58 -44.04 28.41
C GLN A 499 41.57 -43.28 29.28
N GLN A 500 40.99 -42.18 28.77
CA GLN A 500 39.99 -41.39 29.51
C GLN A 500 38.54 -41.76 29.21
N LEU A 501 38.32 -42.63 28.21
CA LEU A 501 37.01 -43.07 27.73
C LEU A 501 36.71 -44.53 28.09
N THR A 502 37.71 -45.41 28.03
CA THR A 502 37.60 -46.79 28.50
C THR A 502 38.93 -47.28 29.08
N LEU A 503 38.83 -48.12 30.12
CA LEU A 503 39.95 -48.84 30.71
C LEU A 503 40.02 -50.30 30.24
N ASP A 504 39.07 -50.74 29.39
CA ASP A 504 39.04 -52.09 28.83
C ASP A 504 39.83 -52.13 27.51
N PRO A 505 41.00 -52.81 27.47
CA PRO A 505 41.82 -52.90 26.26
C PRO A 505 41.20 -53.80 25.17
N THR A 506 40.17 -54.59 25.48
CA THR A 506 39.52 -55.47 24.49
C THR A 506 38.56 -54.71 23.55
N LEU A 507 38.14 -53.51 23.93
CA LEU A 507 37.24 -52.65 23.16
C LEU A 507 37.98 -51.67 22.22
N ALA A 508 39.29 -51.51 22.38
CA ALA A 508 40.10 -50.62 21.56
C ALA A 508 40.58 -51.32 20.28
N HIS A 509 40.19 -50.80 19.11
CA HIS A 509 40.76 -51.26 17.84
C HIS A 509 42.18 -50.70 17.66
N LYS A 510 42.99 -51.38 16.85
CA LYS A 510 44.33 -50.92 16.45
C LYS A 510 44.25 -49.51 15.86
N ARG A 511 45.15 -48.61 16.24
CA ARG A 511 45.13 -47.23 15.73
C ARG A 511 45.68 -47.14 14.31
N LEU A 512 45.23 -46.17 13.53
CA LEU A 512 45.76 -45.95 12.19
C LEU A 512 47.24 -45.57 12.22
N GLY A 513 47.69 -44.77 13.19
CA GLY A 513 49.10 -44.41 13.29
C GLY A 513 49.57 -44.01 14.68
N ASP A 514 50.87 -43.76 14.81
CA ASP A 514 51.48 -43.18 16.01
C ASP A 514 51.06 -41.72 16.24
N GLY A 515 51.51 -41.11 17.35
CA GLY A 515 51.15 -39.74 17.70
C GLY A 515 51.63 -38.67 16.71
N PHE A 516 52.70 -38.91 15.94
CA PHE A 516 53.16 -37.98 14.92
C PHE A 516 52.31 -38.09 13.64
N TYR A 517 51.99 -39.31 13.22
CA TYR A 517 51.09 -39.57 12.08
C TYR A 517 49.67 -39.04 12.35
N GLU A 518 49.13 -39.25 13.55
CA GLU A 518 47.81 -38.76 13.93
C GLU A 518 47.74 -37.23 14.03
N GLN A 519 48.79 -36.56 14.55
CA GLN A 519 48.86 -35.10 14.55
C GLN A 519 48.93 -34.53 13.12
N ARG A 520 49.64 -35.19 12.19
CA ARG A 520 49.61 -34.86 10.76
C ARG A 520 48.19 -34.98 10.19
N LEU A 521 47.52 -36.10 10.45
CA LEU A 521 46.18 -36.39 9.94
C LEU A 521 45.12 -35.41 10.45
N VAL A 522 45.20 -34.98 11.71
CA VAL A 522 44.32 -33.93 12.26
C VAL A 522 44.63 -32.57 11.67
N ARG A 523 45.91 -32.21 11.48
CA ARG A 523 46.30 -30.96 10.82
C ARG A 523 45.78 -30.86 9.39
N GLU A 524 45.82 -31.97 8.65
CA GLU A 524 45.28 -32.06 7.28
C GLU A 524 43.76 -31.88 7.26
N GLN A 525 43.03 -32.56 8.16
CA GLN A 525 41.59 -32.36 8.34
C GLN A 525 41.24 -30.89 8.68
N ILE A 526 41.90 -30.28 9.66
CA ILE A 526 41.65 -28.88 10.04
C ILE A 526 41.93 -27.94 8.86
N THR A 527 42.98 -28.20 8.08
CA THR A 527 43.30 -27.41 6.88
C THR A 527 42.22 -27.53 5.81
N GLN A 528 41.64 -28.72 5.60
CA GLN A 528 40.52 -28.93 4.68
C GLN A 528 39.23 -28.26 5.18
N LEU A 529 38.92 -28.36 6.48
CA LEU A 529 37.68 -27.85 7.07
C LEU A 529 37.62 -26.32 7.20
N THR A 530 38.78 -25.65 7.28
CA THR A 530 38.88 -24.23 7.67
C THR A 530 39.81 -23.38 6.78
N GLY A 531 40.62 -23.99 5.91
CA GLY A 531 41.69 -23.31 5.18
C GLY A 531 42.87 -22.82 6.05
N GLN A 532 42.88 -23.15 7.34
CA GLN A 532 43.89 -22.75 8.32
C GLN A 532 44.62 -23.97 8.89
N ARG A 533 45.92 -23.83 9.21
CA ARG A 533 46.67 -24.90 9.91
C ARG A 533 46.22 -25.11 11.36
N TYR A 534 45.79 -24.05 12.02
CA TYR A 534 45.36 -24.06 13.42
C TYR A 534 44.01 -23.38 13.58
N LEU A 535 43.15 -23.95 14.42
CA LEU A 535 41.91 -23.36 14.91
C LEU A 535 42.19 -22.12 15.77
N ALA A 536 41.14 -21.35 16.07
CA ALA A 536 41.24 -20.15 16.89
C ALA A 536 41.84 -20.47 18.28
N GLY A 537 42.66 -19.56 18.82
CA GLY A 537 43.35 -19.76 20.09
C GLY A 537 44.61 -20.67 20.04
N HIS A 538 44.87 -21.38 18.94
CA HIS A 538 45.98 -22.32 18.83
C HIS A 538 47.14 -21.86 17.92
N ASN A 539 48.36 -22.30 18.25
CA ASN A 539 49.60 -21.93 17.54
C ASN A 539 50.61 -23.08 17.32
N ASN A 540 50.33 -24.29 17.81
CA ASN A 540 51.18 -25.47 17.61
C ASN A 540 50.34 -26.76 17.57
N ASP A 541 50.82 -27.78 16.84
CA ASP A 541 50.06 -29.00 16.54
C ASP A 541 49.73 -29.80 17.83
N GLU A 542 50.67 -29.93 18.77
CA GLU A 542 50.55 -30.82 19.96
C GLU A 542 49.54 -30.30 21.00
N THR A 543 49.54 -29.01 21.33
CA THR A 543 48.57 -28.43 22.28
C THR A 543 47.15 -28.36 21.71
N GLN A 544 47.01 -28.10 20.40
CA GLN A 544 45.72 -28.14 19.72
C GLN A 544 45.15 -29.57 19.72
N PHE A 545 45.98 -30.55 19.35
CA PHE A 545 45.61 -31.96 19.35
C PHE A 545 45.17 -32.42 20.76
N LYS A 546 45.89 -32.00 21.81
CA LYS A 546 45.48 -32.25 23.20
C LYS A 546 44.12 -31.62 23.55
N ALA A 547 43.95 -30.31 23.29
CA ALA A 547 42.73 -29.58 23.66
C ALA A 547 41.48 -30.15 22.95
N LEU A 548 41.60 -30.51 21.67
CA LEU A 548 40.52 -31.13 20.90
C LEU A 548 40.14 -32.53 21.41
N MET A 549 41.12 -33.32 21.88
CA MET A 549 40.84 -34.59 22.54
C MET A 549 40.15 -34.39 23.89
N GLU A 550 40.62 -33.44 24.72
CA GLU A 550 39.98 -33.12 26.02
C GLU A 550 38.53 -32.64 25.83
N ALA A 551 38.26 -31.80 24.82
CA ALA A 551 36.92 -31.39 24.44
C ALA A 551 36.05 -32.57 23.96
N GLY A 552 36.61 -33.49 23.18
CA GLY A 552 35.94 -34.74 22.78
C GLY A 552 35.61 -35.67 23.96
N VAL A 553 36.50 -35.78 24.95
CA VAL A 553 36.25 -36.53 26.20
C VAL A 553 35.16 -35.86 27.04
N ALA A 554 35.15 -34.53 27.12
CA ALA A 554 34.10 -33.80 27.85
C ALA A 554 32.73 -33.94 27.17
N PHE A 555 32.69 -33.89 25.84
CA PHE A 555 31.46 -34.05 25.05
C PHE A 555 30.89 -35.47 25.15
N SER A 556 31.74 -36.49 24.97
CA SER A 556 31.31 -37.90 25.03
C SER A 556 30.79 -38.33 26.40
N LYS A 557 31.38 -37.85 27.49
CA LYS A 557 30.85 -38.09 28.85
C LYS A 557 29.49 -37.44 29.07
N ARG A 558 29.20 -36.32 28.40
CA ARG A 558 27.89 -35.63 28.46
C ARG A 558 26.82 -36.33 27.62
N GLN A 559 27.19 -36.81 26.43
CA GLN A 559 26.28 -37.44 25.45
C GLN A 559 26.30 -38.98 25.48
N GLN A 560 26.99 -39.59 26.46
CA GLN A 560 27.13 -41.04 26.66
C GLN A 560 27.61 -41.81 25.40
N LEU A 561 28.60 -41.25 24.69
CA LEU A 561 29.06 -41.79 23.40
C LEU A 561 30.02 -42.97 23.55
N THR A 562 29.86 -43.97 22.68
CA THR A 562 30.76 -45.13 22.57
C THR A 562 31.88 -44.87 21.56
N PRO A 563 33.17 -44.94 21.95
CA PRO A 563 34.29 -44.77 21.02
C PRO A 563 34.25 -45.74 19.84
N GLY A 564 34.64 -45.28 18.65
CA GLY A 564 34.64 -46.05 17.41
C GLY A 564 33.39 -45.84 16.55
N ILE A 565 32.28 -45.37 17.12
CA ILE A 565 31.06 -45.00 16.39
C ILE A 565 31.10 -43.51 16.01
N ALA A 566 30.82 -43.16 14.76
CA ALA A 566 30.75 -41.77 14.32
C ALA A 566 29.53 -41.03 14.90
N LEU A 567 29.61 -39.70 15.05
CA LEU A 567 28.46 -38.91 15.50
C LEU A 567 27.32 -38.94 14.47
N SER A 568 26.07 -38.96 14.94
CA SER A 568 24.90 -38.65 14.12
C SER A 568 24.75 -37.14 13.86
N PRO A 569 24.00 -36.70 12.84
CA PRO A 569 23.64 -35.29 12.66
C PRO A 569 22.96 -34.69 13.91
N SER A 570 22.10 -35.45 14.60
CA SER A 570 21.47 -35.02 15.85
C SER A 570 22.48 -34.79 16.98
N GLN A 571 23.52 -35.63 17.10
CA GLN A 571 24.60 -35.43 18.07
C GLN A 571 25.52 -34.28 17.68
N MET A 572 25.83 -34.13 16.39
CA MET A 572 26.64 -33.01 15.88
C MET A 572 26.00 -31.65 16.21
N ALA A 573 24.67 -31.54 16.14
CA ALA A 573 23.95 -30.32 16.50
C ALA A 573 24.14 -29.88 17.97
N LEU A 574 24.60 -30.77 18.86
CA LEU A 574 24.86 -30.48 20.27
C LEU A 574 26.31 -30.06 20.57
N LEU A 575 27.17 -29.95 19.54
CA LEU A 575 28.57 -29.55 19.70
C LEU A 575 28.69 -28.06 20.03
N THR A 576 29.19 -27.76 21.24
CA THR A 576 29.46 -26.39 21.68
C THR A 576 30.84 -25.86 21.26
N SER A 577 31.77 -26.75 20.91
CA SER A 577 33.17 -26.46 20.57
C SER A 577 33.72 -27.44 19.54
N ASP A 578 34.86 -27.13 18.92
CA ASP A 578 35.63 -28.07 18.11
C ASP A 578 36.04 -29.30 18.93
N ILE A 579 36.02 -30.49 18.32
CA ILE A 579 36.50 -31.74 18.95
C ILE A 579 37.27 -32.64 17.99
N ILE A 580 38.09 -33.52 18.55
CA ILE A 580 38.45 -34.81 17.93
C ILE A 580 37.53 -35.87 18.52
N TRP A 581 37.04 -36.79 17.69
CA TRP A 581 36.34 -38.00 18.12
C TRP A 581 36.94 -39.23 17.46
N LEU A 582 36.87 -40.38 18.11
CA LEU A 582 37.47 -41.63 17.63
C LEU A 582 36.45 -42.43 16.83
N THR A 583 36.76 -42.67 15.55
CA THR A 583 35.89 -43.42 14.63
C THR A 583 36.64 -44.61 14.04
N ASN A 584 35.95 -45.74 13.87
CA ASN A 584 36.53 -46.92 13.23
C ASN A 584 36.40 -46.81 11.71
N ARG A 585 37.49 -47.09 10.99
CA ARG A 585 37.56 -47.05 9.53
C ARG A 585 38.24 -48.30 9.00
N THR A 586 37.72 -48.83 7.90
CA THR A 586 38.32 -49.98 7.21
C THR A 586 39.33 -49.50 6.17
N VAL A 587 40.59 -49.87 6.34
CA VAL A 587 41.67 -49.60 5.38
C VAL A 587 42.02 -50.84 4.57
N THR A 588 42.41 -50.63 3.31
CA THR A 588 42.89 -51.69 2.43
C THR A 588 44.42 -51.70 2.46
N LEU A 589 45.00 -52.85 2.78
CA LEU A 589 46.45 -53.09 2.78
C LEU A 589 46.96 -53.30 1.34
N ALA A 590 48.28 -53.23 1.14
CA ALA A 590 48.90 -53.36 -0.19
C ALA A 590 48.69 -54.75 -0.84
N ASP A 591 48.35 -55.77 -0.05
CA ASP A 591 47.98 -57.12 -0.50
C ASP A 591 46.48 -57.28 -0.83
N GLY A 592 45.70 -56.20 -0.72
CA GLY A 592 44.25 -56.19 -0.93
C GLY A 592 43.41 -56.65 0.27
N THR A 593 44.03 -57.07 1.37
CA THR A 593 43.30 -57.41 2.60
C THR A 593 42.77 -56.14 3.29
N LYS A 594 41.76 -56.29 4.16
CA LYS A 594 41.10 -55.18 4.85
C LYS A 594 41.29 -55.27 6.35
N GLN A 595 41.63 -54.16 6.99
CA GLN A 595 41.82 -54.05 8.44
C GLN A 595 41.02 -52.87 8.98
N THR A 596 40.29 -53.08 10.08
CA THR A 596 39.57 -52.00 10.76
C THR A 596 40.49 -51.35 11.79
N VAL A 597 40.64 -50.03 11.70
CA VAL A 597 41.50 -49.22 12.59
C VAL A 597 40.73 -48.03 13.17
N THR A 598 41.10 -47.61 14.38
CA THR A 598 40.58 -46.35 14.97
C THR A 598 41.34 -45.15 14.41
N VAL A 599 40.60 -44.10 14.07
CA VAL A 599 41.10 -42.87 13.43
C VAL A 599 40.56 -41.64 14.17
N PRO A 600 41.39 -40.61 14.46
CA PRO A 600 40.90 -39.31 14.93
C PRO A 600 40.16 -38.57 13.80
N GLN A 601 38.87 -38.34 14.01
CA GLN A 601 37.98 -37.56 13.17
C GLN A 601 37.79 -36.18 13.79
N VAL A 602 38.07 -35.11 13.04
CA VAL A 602 37.81 -33.72 13.47
C VAL A 602 36.36 -33.37 13.17
N TYR A 603 35.70 -32.75 14.14
CA TYR A 603 34.41 -32.07 14.00
C TYR A 603 34.64 -30.60 14.32
N ALA A 604 34.59 -29.73 13.31
CA ALA A 604 34.89 -28.31 13.44
C ALA A 604 33.60 -27.48 13.44
N ARG A 605 33.45 -26.56 14.40
CA ARG A 605 32.39 -25.56 14.45
C ARG A 605 32.88 -24.28 13.78
N VAL A 606 32.41 -24.04 12.57
CA VAL A 606 32.80 -22.91 11.70
C VAL A 606 31.61 -21.97 11.48
N ASN A 607 31.83 -20.82 10.85
CA ASN A 607 30.76 -19.90 10.48
C ASN A 607 30.42 -20.00 8.98
N LYS A 608 29.21 -19.59 8.62
CA LYS A 608 28.77 -19.54 7.22
C LYS A 608 29.67 -18.61 6.42
N GLY A 609 30.29 -19.16 5.37
CA GLY A 609 31.25 -18.45 4.53
C GLY A 609 32.72 -18.58 4.96
N ASP A 610 33.05 -19.42 5.94
CA ASP A 610 34.42 -19.94 6.11
C ASP A 610 34.77 -20.92 4.97
N LEU A 611 36.05 -21.02 4.61
CA LEU A 611 36.51 -21.81 3.44
C LEU A 611 36.23 -23.31 3.59
N THR A 612 35.63 -23.94 2.58
CA THR A 612 35.42 -25.41 2.51
C THR A 612 36.68 -26.17 2.06
N GLY A 613 37.77 -25.48 1.71
CA GLY A 613 38.99 -26.11 1.20
C GLY A 613 38.89 -26.64 -0.23
N ASP A 614 37.75 -26.49 -0.90
CA ASP A 614 37.56 -26.90 -2.30
C ASP A 614 38.26 -25.92 -3.26
N GLY A 615 39.30 -26.40 -3.95
CA GLY A 615 40.06 -25.64 -4.94
C GLY A 615 41.47 -25.23 -4.48
N ALA A 616 42.11 -24.33 -5.21
CA ALA A 616 43.47 -23.90 -4.92
C ALA A 616 43.52 -22.97 -3.69
N LEU A 617 44.27 -23.36 -2.65
CA LEU A 617 44.45 -22.61 -1.41
C LEU A 617 45.88 -22.08 -1.27
N LEU A 618 46.02 -20.77 -1.06
CA LEU A 618 47.23 -20.11 -0.62
C LEU A 618 47.02 -19.54 0.79
N SER A 619 47.55 -20.23 1.81
CA SER A 619 47.32 -19.90 3.22
C SER A 619 48.62 -19.62 3.99
N GLY A 620 48.59 -18.70 4.94
CA GLY A 620 49.74 -18.39 5.78
C GLY A 620 49.43 -17.46 6.96
N LYS A 621 50.38 -17.27 7.87
CA LYS A 621 50.25 -16.27 8.94
C LYS A 621 50.07 -14.87 8.33
N ASN A 622 50.96 -14.53 7.40
CA ASN A 622 50.89 -13.37 6.53
C ASN A 622 51.06 -13.85 5.09
N VAL A 623 50.25 -13.34 4.16
CA VAL A 623 50.40 -13.60 2.72
C VAL A 623 50.75 -12.28 2.05
N THR A 624 51.90 -12.22 1.38
CA THR A 624 52.34 -11.02 0.65
C THR A 624 52.78 -11.40 -0.75
N ILE A 625 52.09 -10.86 -1.76
CA ILE A 625 52.40 -11.10 -3.19
C ILE A 625 52.64 -9.75 -3.86
N ASN A 626 53.78 -9.60 -4.54
CA ASN A 626 54.12 -8.42 -5.32
C ASN A 626 54.42 -8.83 -6.77
N SER A 627 53.37 -8.84 -7.60
CA SER A 627 53.45 -9.12 -9.02
C SER A 627 53.77 -7.85 -9.82
N ARG A 628 54.55 -8.02 -10.88
CA ARG A 628 54.70 -6.99 -11.94
C ARG A 628 53.58 -7.10 -12.97
N GLY A 629 53.06 -8.30 -13.19
CA GLY A 629 51.88 -8.56 -14.02
C GLY A 629 50.61 -8.65 -13.18
N ASP A 630 49.59 -9.29 -13.73
CA ASP A 630 48.29 -9.41 -13.09
C ASP A 630 48.27 -10.49 -12.00
N ILE A 631 47.24 -10.45 -11.13
CA ILE A 631 46.89 -11.51 -10.19
C ILE A 631 45.44 -11.92 -10.49
N THR A 632 45.22 -13.21 -10.77
CA THR A 632 43.87 -13.78 -10.93
C THR A 632 43.65 -14.81 -9.84
N ASN A 633 42.66 -14.60 -8.97
CA ASN A 633 42.26 -15.53 -7.93
C ASN A 633 40.86 -16.10 -8.20
N SER A 634 40.78 -17.40 -8.48
CA SER A 634 39.53 -18.17 -8.50
C SER A 634 39.44 -19.17 -7.34
N GLY A 635 40.47 -19.26 -6.49
CA GLY A 635 40.53 -20.10 -5.30
C GLY A 635 40.49 -19.26 -4.03
N ALA A 636 41.28 -19.64 -3.03
CA ALA A 636 41.33 -18.97 -1.73
C ALA A 636 42.73 -18.44 -1.41
N ILE A 637 42.83 -17.15 -1.10
CA ILE A 637 44.02 -16.49 -0.55
C ILE A 637 43.73 -16.08 0.89
N SER A 638 44.35 -16.73 1.87
CA SER A 638 44.03 -16.56 3.30
C SER A 638 45.26 -16.23 4.15
N GLY A 639 45.32 -15.02 4.68
CA GLY A 639 46.23 -14.64 5.76
C GLY A 639 45.54 -14.78 7.12
N ARG A 640 46.29 -14.98 8.21
CA ARG A 640 45.76 -14.90 9.59
C ARG A 640 45.72 -13.47 10.11
N GLU A 641 46.82 -12.75 9.90
CA GLU A 641 47.01 -11.36 10.32
C GLU A 641 46.86 -10.42 9.12
N ILE A 642 47.65 -10.61 8.05
CA ILE A 642 47.67 -9.72 6.88
C ILE A 642 47.65 -10.53 5.56
N THR A 643 46.85 -10.08 4.59
CA THR A 643 46.93 -10.46 3.18
C THR A 643 47.19 -9.19 2.35
N LYS A 644 48.39 -9.06 1.79
CA LYS A 644 48.83 -7.91 0.99
C LYS A 644 49.14 -8.32 -0.45
N LEU A 645 48.35 -7.82 -1.39
CA LEU A 645 48.46 -8.14 -2.82
C LEU A 645 48.79 -6.87 -3.61
N THR A 646 49.84 -6.91 -4.43
CA THR A 646 50.23 -5.84 -5.34
C THR A 646 50.38 -6.42 -6.74
N ALA A 647 49.72 -5.82 -7.74
CA ALA A 647 49.67 -6.33 -9.11
C ALA A 647 49.58 -5.21 -10.15
N ASN A 648 49.62 -5.56 -11.43
CA ASN A 648 49.18 -4.67 -12.50
C ASN A 648 47.64 -4.54 -12.48
N ASN A 649 46.90 -5.60 -12.80
CA ASN A 649 45.48 -5.79 -12.47
C ASN A 649 45.31 -6.87 -11.38
N LEU A 650 44.23 -6.79 -10.60
CA LEU A 650 43.83 -7.84 -9.66
C LEU A 650 42.39 -8.27 -9.95
N THR A 651 42.20 -9.51 -10.37
CA THR A 651 40.88 -10.11 -10.61
C THR A 651 40.59 -11.18 -9.56
N ASN A 652 39.50 -11.02 -8.82
CA ASN A 652 39.02 -11.98 -7.82
C ASN A 652 37.65 -12.53 -8.23
N SER A 653 37.55 -13.85 -8.37
CA SER A 653 36.30 -14.61 -8.50
C SER A 653 36.17 -15.74 -7.46
N GLY A 654 37.13 -15.81 -6.53
CA GLY A 654 37.11 -16.67 -5.34
C GLY A 654 37.17 -15.82 -4.07
N PHE A 655 37.96 -16.28 -3.09
CA PHE A 655 38.06 -15.68 -1.75
C PHE A 655 39.42 -15.04 -1.51
N ILE A 656 39.44 -13.80 -1.02
CA ILE A 656 40.62 -13.14 -0.46
C ILE A 656 40.28 -12.72 0.96
N GLN A 657 40.91 -13.31 1.97
CA GLN A 657 40.56 -13.06 3.37
C GLN A 657 41.75 -12.90 4.31
N SER A 658 41.56 -12.11 5.38
CA SER A 658 42.55 -11.94 6.45
C SER A 658 42.02 -11.24 7.69
N GLY A 659 42.90 -11.02 8.68
CA GLY A 659 42.69 -9.95 9.66
C GLY A 659 42.63 -8.58 9.00
N LYS A 660 43.65 -8.27 8.18
CA LYS A 660 43.75 -7.05 7.37
C LYS A 660 44.05 -7.38 5.91
N VAL A 661 43.25 -6.86 4.99
CA VAL A 661 43.43 -7.07 3.54
C VAL A 661 43.86 -5.78 2.87
N ASP A 662 45.06 -5.78 2.27
CA ASP A 662 45.63 -4.67 1.50
C ASP A 662 45.73 -5.08 0.02
N LEU A 663 44.90 -4.48 -0.85
CA LEU A 663 44.95 -4.67 -2.30
C LEU A 663 45.47 -3.42 -3.00
N THR A 664 46.40 -3.57 -3.94
CA THR A 664 46.94 -2.45 -4.72
C THR A 664 47.16 -2.85 -6.19
N ALA A 665 46.48 -2.17 -7.11
CA ALA A 665 46.61 -2.38 -8.55
C ALA A 665 47.16 -1.13 -9.26
N ARG A 666 48.07 -1.34 -10.22
CA ARG A 666 48.58 -0.27 -11.11
C ARG A 666 47.56 0.13 -12.19
N GLN A 667 46.54 -0.69 -12.39
CA GLN A 667 45.38 -0.46 -13.23
C GLN A 667 44.13 -0.77 -12.39
N ASP A 668 43.50 -1.94 -12.57
CA ASP A 668 42.17 -2.22 -11.98
C ASP A 668 42.18 -3.26 -10.84
N ILE A 669 41.17 -3.16 -9.98
CA ILE A 669 40.72 -4.24 -9.09
C ILE A 669 39.31 -4.67 -9.51
N THR A 670 39.16 -5.92 -9.94
CA THR A 670 37.87 -6.50 -10.36
C THR A 670 37.48 -7.65 -9.41
N ASN A 671 36.34 -7.52 -8.75
CA ASN A 671 35.73 -8.56 -7.93
C ASN A 671 34.46 -9.09 -8.63
N LEU A 672 34.56 -10.26 -9.28
CA LEU A 672 33.53 -10.83 -10.15
C LEU A 672 32.88 -12.06 -9.49
N GLY A 673 31.81 -11.84 -8.74
CA GLY A 673 31.15 -12.87 -7.92
C GLY A 673 32.04 -13.48 -6.82
N GLY A 674 33.14 -12.81 -6.47
CA GLY A 674 34.08 -13.22 -5.42
C GLY A 674 33.90 -12.45 -4.11
N GLN A 675 34.61 -12.87 -3.07
CA GLN A 675 34.57 -12.25 -1.74
C GLN A 675 35.94 -11.71 -1.31
N ILE A 676 35.96 -10.49 -0.77
CA ILE A 676 37.13 -9.83 -0.17
C ILE A 676 36.78 -9.52 1.30
N ARG A 677 37.37 -10.22 2.27
CA ARG A 677 36.99 -10.15 3.69
C ARG A 677 38.16 -9.83 4.61
N GLY A 678 38.11 -8.68 5.27
CA GLY A 678 38.92 -8.38 6.45
C GLY A 678 38.14 -8.68 7.73
N ARG A 679 38.80 -9.04 8.82
CA ARG A 679 38.17 -8.95 10.15
C ARG A 679 38.19 -7.50 10.63
N ASP A 680 39.37 -6.89 10.60
CA ASP A 680 39.68 -5.58 11.19
C ASP A 680 39.84 -4.47 10.11
N HIS A 681 40.26 -4.85 8.90
CA HIS A 681 40.58 -3.88 7.83
C HIS A 681 40.44 -4.44 6.42
N VAL A 682 39.87 -3.66 5.50
CA VAL A 682 40.01 -3.83 4.04
C VAL A 682 40.41 -2.50 3.40
N SER A 683 41.51 -2.50 2.65
CA SER A 683 41.96 -1.37 1.84
C SER A 683 42.20 -1.83 0.40
N ALA A 684 41.36 -1.39 -0.54
CA ALA A 684 41.56 -1.59 -1.97
C ALA A 684 41.95 -0.26 -2.64
N ARG A 685 43.09 -0.24 -3.34
CA ARG A 685 43.59 0.93 -4.08
C ARG A 685 43.87 0.58 -5.55
N ALA A 686 43.23 1.28 -6.47
CA ALA A 686 43.42 1.12 -7.92
C ALA A 686 43.84 2.46 -8.55
N ASN A 687 44.85 2.43 -9.41
CA ASN A 687 45.26 3.61 -10.18
C ASN A 687 44.35 3.88 -11.40
N ARG A 688 43.43 2.97 -11.73
CA ARG A 688 42.35 3.19 -12.68
C ARG A 688 41.01 2.90 -11.99
N ASP A 689 40.42 1.72 -12.15
CA ASP A 689 39.05 1.44 -11.69
C ASP A 689 38.98 0.38 -10.57
N ILE A 690 37.95 0.47 -9.70
CA ILE A 690 37.51 -0.64 -8.85
C ILE A 690 36.12 -1.09 -9.33
N ILE A 691 36.00 -2.37 -9.68
CA ILE A 691 34.77 -2.96 -10.19
C ILE A 691 34.39 -4.12 -9.26
N SER A 692 33.20 -4.09 -8.67
CA SER A 692 32.63 -5.25 -7.96
C SER A 692 31.28 -5.58 -8.58
N THR A 693 31.15 -6.79 -9.13
CA THR A 693 29.99 -7.17 -9.95
C THR A 693 29.59 -8.60 -9.64
N SER A 694 28.37 -8.78 -9.15
CA SER A 694 27.77 -10.11 -8.95
C SER A 694 27.52 -10.78 -10.30
N THR A 695 27.42 -12.11 -10.33
CA THR A 695 27.15 -12.86 -11.57
C THR A 695 25.72 -13.38 -11.60
N LEU A 696 25.11 -13.41 -12.79
CA LEU A 696 23.85 -14.10 -13.04
C LEU A 696 24.10 -15.51 -13.59
N ARG A 697 23.18 -16.44 -13.32
CA ARG A 697 23.06 -17.76 -13.97
C ARG A 697 21.64 -17.91 -14.49
N GLY A 698 21.45 -18.76 -15.48
CA GLY A 698 20.16 -18.96 -16.09
C GLY A 698 20.06 -20.20 -16.95
N GLU A 699 18.83 -20.65 -17.14
CA GLU A 699 18.43 -21.67 -18.10
C GLU A 699 17.28 -21.11 -18.95
N GLY A 700 17.32 -21.29 -20.27
CA GLY A 700 16.35 -20.67 -21.17
C GLY A 700 16.28 -19.14 -21.00
N ALA A 701 15.07 -18.64 -20.72
CA ALA A 701 14.79 -17.22 -20.44
C ALA A 701 15.12 -16.80 -18.99
N ASP A 702 15.17 -17.73 -18.04
CA ASP A 702 15.31 -17.40 -16.62
C ASP A 702 16.71 -16.96 -16.26
N ARG A 703 16.82 -16.00 -15.34
CA ARG A 703 18.07 -15.39 -14.88
C ARG A 703 17.96 -15.10 -13.38
N TRP A 704 18.76 -15.78 -12.57
CA TRP A 704 18.85 -15.54 -11.13
C TRP A 704 20.26 -15.11 -10.73
N LEU A 705 20.38 -14.51 -9.54
CA LEU A 705 21.67 -14.17 -8.95
C LEU A 705 22.43 -15.47 -8.61
N ASP A 706 23.62 -15.63 -9.17
CA ASP A 706 24.44 -16.84 -9.02
C ASP A 706 25.44 -16.70 -7.88
N ARG A 707 26.32 -15.70 -7.99
CA ARG A 707 27.36 -15.43 -7.00
C ARG A 707 27.41 -13.94 -6.73
N GLN A 708 27.18 -13.59 -5.48
CA GLN A 708 27.19 -12.22 -5.02
C GLN A 708 28.64 -11.75 -4.82
N ALA A 709 29.02 -10.65 -5.46
CA ALA A 709 30.31 -10.02 -5.25
C ALA A 709 30.26 -9.25 -3.93
N GLY A 710 31.13 -9.61 -2.99
CA GLY A 710 31.08 -9.13 -1.62
C GLY A 710 32.41 -8.53 -1.12
N ILE A 711 32.33 -7.42 -0.39
CA ILE A 711 33.47 -6.81 0.32
C ILE A 711 33.07 -6.61 1.78
N TYR A 712 33.82 -7.20 2.72
CA TYR A 712 33.38 -7.37 4.11
C TYR A 712 34.43 -6.93 5.14
N VAL A 713 33.98 -6.25 6.20
CA VAL A 713 34.71 -6.02 7.47
C VAL A 713 33.77 -6.38 8.64
N GLN A 714 34.28 -7.05 9.68
CA GLN A 714 33.43 -7.75 10.67
C GLN A 714 33.54 -7.22 12.11
N ASN A 715 34.75 -6.85 12.55
CA ASN A 715 35.02 -6.48 13.94
C ASN A 715 34.72 -5.00 14.22
N ASP A 716 34.34 -4.71 15.47
CA ASP A 716 34.19 -3.35 15.99
C ASP A 716 35.41 -2.46 15.70
N ASN A 717 35.15 -1.18 15.41
CA ASN A 717 36.13 -0.19 14.92
C ASN A 717 36.76 -0.59 13.56
N GLY A 718 36.14 -1.53 12.84
CA GLY A 718 36.58 -2.00 11.54
C GLY A 718 36.65 -0.90 10.49
N THR A 719 37.72 -0.91 9.69
CA THR A 719 37.96 0.15 8.68
C THR A 719 37.96 -0.41 7.26
N MET A 720 37.08 0.12 6.41
CA MET A 720 37.01 -0.20 5.00
C MET A 720 37.34 1.02 4.14
N SER A 721 38.22 0.87 3.16
CA SER A 721 38.66 1.94 2.27
C SER A 721 38.78 1.45 0.84
N LEU A 722 37.88 1.86 -0.05
CA LEU A 722 37.93 1.59 -1.49
C LEU A 722 38.29 2.89 -2.23
N LYS A 723 39.46 2.94 -2.89
CA LYS A 723 39.93 4.16 -3.58
C LYS A 723 40.39 3.87 -5.00
N ALA A 724 39.77 4.52 -5.97
CA ALA A 724 40.13 4.47 -7.39
C ALA A 724 40.52 5.88 -7.88
N LEU A 725 41.53 6.01 -8.73
CA LEU A 725 41.85 7.32 -9.35
C LEU A 725 40.89 7.69 -10.50
N ASN A 726 40.29 6.69 -11.14
CA ASN A 726 39.15 6.88 -12.03
C ASN A 726 37.87 6.47 -11.29
N ASN A 727 37.24 5.35 -11.66
CA ASN A 727 35.87 5.05 -11.30
C ASN A 727 35.75 3.95 -10.25
N ILE A 728 34.65 3.96 -9.50
CA ILE A 728 34.22 2.80 -8.71
C ILE A 728 32.84 2.39 -9.20
N ARG A 729 32.68 1.14 -9.64
CA ARG A 729 31.39 0.57 -10.05
C ARG A 729 31.06 -0.66 -9.21
N LEU A 730 29.97 -0.57 -8.46
CA LEU A 730 29.38 -1.68 -7.72
C LEU A 730 28.09 -2.08 -8.45
N THR A 731 27.93 -3.35 -8.83
CA THR A 731 26.79 -3.83 -9.63
C THR A 731 26.18 -5.06 -8.96
N ALA A 732 24.98 -4.90 -8.40
CA ALA A 732 24.37 -5.85 -7.46
C ALA A 732 25.33 -6.37 -6.38
N SER A 733 26.30 -5.55 -5.97
CA SER A 733 27.40 -5.94 -5.07
C SER A 733 27.04 -5.64 -3.63
N GLU A 734 27.52 -6.48 -2.70
CA GLU A 734 27.42 -6.25 -1.26
C GLU A 734 28.72 -5.66 -0.70
N VAL A 735 28.60 -4.61 0.11
CA VAL A 735 29.71 -3.96 0.80
C VAL A 735 29.29 -3.74 2.25
N ASP A 736 29.75 -4.60 3.17
CA ASP A 736 29.30 -4.59 4.57
C ASP A 736 30.46 -4.40 5.56
N ASN A 737 30.22 -3.56 6.56
CA ASN A 737 31.15 -3.25 7.65
C ASN A 737 30.40 -3.30 9.00
N ALA A 738 30.03 -4.52 9.40
CA ALA A 738 29.10 -4.82 10.49
C ALA A 738 29.58 -4.47 11.91
N GLY A 739 30.87 -4.20 12.10
CA GLY A 739 31.43 -3.87 13.40
C GLY A 739 30.91 -2.54 13.97
N LYS A 740 30.64 -2.47 15.27
CA LYS A 740 30.23 -1.23 15.94
C LYS A 740 31.29 -0.14 15.76
N ASP A 741 30.86 1.11 15.59
CA ASP A 741 31.74 2.28 15.43
C ASP A 741 32.67 2.22 14.19
N SER A 742 32.37 1.32 13.25
CA SER A 742 33.14 1.12 12.02
C SER A 742 33.18 2.33 11.10
N GLN A 743 34.18 2.39 10.22
CA GLN A 743 34.35 3.49 9.27
C GLN A 743 34.52 2.92 7.85
N THR A 744 33.65 3.32 6.93
CA THR A 744 33.70 2.92 5.51
C THR A 744 33.87 4.14 4.62
N GLU A 745 34.92 4.17 3.81
CA GLU A 745 35.19 5.23 2.83
C GLU A 745 35.29 4.64 1.42
N ILE A 746 34.45 5.11 0.50
CA ILE A 746 34.48 4.77 -0.92
C ILE A 746 34.72 6.06 -1.70
N THR A 747 35.87 6.16 -2.37
CA THR A 747 36.33 7.37 -3.05
C THR A 747 36.76 7.08 -4.49
N ALA A 748 35.95 7.53 -5.45
CA ALA A 748 36.28 7.57 -6.88
C ALA A 748 36.89 8.92 -7.26
N GLY A 749 38.00 8.90 -8.00
CA GLY A 749 38.64 10.10 -8.53
C GLY A 749 37.88 10.73 -9.71
N LEU A 750 37.00 9.96 -10.37
CA LEU A 750 36.00 10.41 -11.34
C LEU A 750 34.59 10.05 -10.85
N ASP A 751 33.98 8.97 -11.35
CA ASP A 751 32.58 8.63 -11.10
C ASP A 751 32.40 7.42 -10.15
N LEU A 752 31.38 7.48 -9.29
CA LEU A 752 30.94 6.36 -8.43
C LEU A 752 29.55 5.89 -8.87
N THR A 753 29.43 4.64 -9.29
CA THR A 753 28.17 4.08 -9.80
C THR A 753 27.73 2.86 -8.99
N LEU A 754 26.50 2.90 -8.48
CA LEU A 754 25.81 1.81 -7.79
C LEU A 754 24.69 1.29 -8.70
N ASP A 755 24.97 0.18 -9.36
CA ASP A 755 24.27 -0.32 -10.53
C ASP A 755 23.53 -1.64 -10.22
N THR A 756 22.65 -2.06 -11.13
CA THR A 756 21.72 -3.18 -10.94
C THR A 756 22.08 -4.41 -11.77
N LEU A 757 21.53 -5.57 -11.41
CA LEU A 757 21.39 -6.72 -12.30
C LEU A 757 19.90 -7.06 -12.42
N ARG A 758 19.43 -7.22 -13.66
CA ARG A 758 18.05 -7.66 -13.93
C ARG A 758 17.94 -9.17 -13.81
N THR A 759 17.17 -9.66 -12.84
CA THR A 759 16.75 -11.07 -12.78
C THR A 759 15.47 -11.27 -13.58
N HIS A 760 15.23 -12.52 -14.00
CA HIS A 760 14.10 -12.95 -14.81
C HIS A 760 13.60 -14.31 -14.31
N ARG A 761 12.30 -14.48 -14.11
CA ARG A 761 11.66 -15.73 -13.74
C ARG A 761 10.43 -15.95 -14.60
N THR A 762 10.31 -17.14 -15.17
CA THR A 762 9.12 -17.61 -15.87
C THR A 762 8.51 -18.78 -15.14
N GLU A 763 7.19 -18.81 -15.07
CA GLU A 763 6.44 -20.00 -14.68
C GLU A 763 5.43 -20.26 -15.81
N ASN A 764 5.59 -21.37 -16.51
CA ASN A 764 4.60 -21.83 -17.46
C ASN A 764 3.97 -23.12 -16.91
N SER A 765 2.64 -23.18 -16.87
CA SER A 765 1.90 -24.36 -16.42
C SER A 765 0.64 -24.54 -17.26
N ASP A 766 0.68 -25.56 -18.13
CA ASP A 766 -0.44 -26.00 -18.95
C ASP A 766 -1.03 -27.30 -18.36
N TRP A 767 -2.21 -27.21 -17.73
CA TRP A 767 -2.87 -28.37 -17.10
C TRP A 767 -3.91 -29.06 -18.01
N GLY A 768 -4.05 -28.57 -19.25
CA GLY A 768 -4.97 -29.09 -20.25
C GLY A 768 -6.43 -28.66 -20.06
N SER A 769 -7.31 -29.08 -20.98
CA SER A 769 -8.73 -28.68 -21.02
C SER A 769 -8.97 -27.17 -21.02
N ASP A 770 -8.12 -26.41 -21.73
CA ASP A 770 -8.09 -24.93 -21.75
C ASP A 770 -7.80 -24.30 -20.36
N ASN A 771 -6.94 -24.94 -19.55
CA ASN A 771 -6.43 -24.35 -18.29
C ASN A 771 -4.93 -24.13 -18.40
N TYR A 772 -4.49 -22.87 -18.24
CA TYR A 772 -3.09 -22.48 -18.28
C TYR A 772 -2.80 -21.31 -17.34
N ARG A 773 -1.55 -21.20 -16.90
CA ARG A 773 -1.00 -20.04 -16.19
C ARG A 773 0.40 -19.75 -16.71
N HIS A 774 0.60 -18.53 -17.17
CA HIS A 774 1.88 -18.00 -17.62
C HIS A 774 2.22 -16.80 -16.74
N LEU A 775 3.34 -16.86 -16.03
CA LEU A 775 3.88 -15.76 -15.23
C LEU A 775 5.28 -15.44 -15.74
N THR A 776 5.55 -14.17 -16.03
CA THR A 776 6.91 -13.64 -16.24
C THR A 776 7.15 -12.54 -15.22
N GLN A 777 8.29 -12.59 -14.53
CA GLN A 777 8.69 -11.57 -13.56
C GLN A 777 10.10 -11.10 -13.86
N GLN A 778 10.34 -9.81 -13.72
CA GLN A 778 11.67 -9.23 -13.83
C GLN A 778 11.92 -8.26 -12.67
N HIS A 779 13.16 -8.17 -12.19
CA HIS A 779 13.48 -7.39 -11.00
C HIS A 779 14.89 -6.84 -11.04
N ASP A 780 15.07 -5.55 -10.74
CA ASP A 780 16.38 -4.95 -10.57
C ASP A 780 16.93 -5.26 -9.18
N VAL A 781 18.04 -6.00 -9.14
CA VAL A 781 18.82 -6.23 -7.93
C VAL A 781 19.91 -5.16 -7.87
N GLY A 782 19.71 -4.11 -7.08
CA GLY A 782 20.71 -3.05 -6.87
C GLY A 782 21.82 -3.44 -5.89
N SER A 783 22.86 -2.61 -5.81
CA SER A 783 23.96 -2.80 -4.86
C SER A 783 23.55 -2.45 -3.42
N GLN A 784 24.15 -3.13 -2.44
CA GLN A 784 23.87 -2.97 -1.02
C GLN A 784 25.14 -2.55 -0.28
N ILE A 785 25.07 -1.47 0.48
CA ILE A 785 26.16 -0.96 1.32
C ILE A 785 25.65 -0.83 2.75
N SER A 786 26.24 -1.58 3.67
CA SER A 786 25.92 -1.59 5.11
C SER A 786 27.16 -1.20 5.91
N THR A 787 27.01 -0.37 6.93
CA THR A 787 28.11 -0.01 7.83
C THR A 787 27.55 0.40 9.19
N ALA A 788 27.88 -0.32 10.25
CA ALA A 788 27.31 -0.05 11.58
C ALA A 788 27.84 1.24 12.26
N GLY A 789 28.92 1.84 11.75
CA GLY A 789 29.33 3.21 12.07
C GLY A 789 29.09 4.21 10.92
N ASN A 790 30.12 4.93 10.48
CA ASN A 790 30.02 5.98 9.46
C ASN A 790 30.30 5.48 8.04
N LEU A 791 29.50 5.92 7.07
CA LEU A 791 29.66 5.66 5.64
C LEU A 791 29.95 6.96 4.89
N ALA A 792 31.09 7.03 4.19
CA ALA A 792 31.48 8.16 3.34
C ALA A 792 31.64 7.72 1.87
N LEU A 793 30.79 8.25 1.00
CA LEU A 793 30.84 8.05 -0.45
C LEU A 793 31.30 9.34 -1.13
N ARG A 794 32.30 9.26 -2.01
CA ARG A 794 32.90 10.43 -2.66
C ARG A 794 33.20 10.14 -4.13
N ALA A 795 32.78 11.04 -5.01
CA ALA A 795 33.15 11.10 -6.41
C ALA A 795 33.62 12.52 -6.76
N SER A 796 34.72 12.69 -7.49
CA SER A 796 35.13 14.03 -7.96
C SER A 796 34.28 14.54 -9.12
N ASN A 797 33.65 13.62 -9.87
CA ASN A 797 32.69 13.92 -10.93
C ASN A 797 31.28 13.55 -10.42
N ASN A 798 30.65 12.48 -10.92
CA ASN A 798 29.27 12.14 -10.58
C ASN A 798 29.15 10.95 -9.62
N LEU A 799 28.06 10.91 -8.85
CA LEU A 799 27.64 9.73 -8.09
C LEU A 799 26.24 9.33 -8.55
N ASN A 800 26.09 8.13 -9.13
CA ASN A 800 24.82 7.61 -9.63
C ASN A 800 24.46 6.32 -8.90
N ALA A 801 23.20 6.16 -8.50
CA ALA A 801 22.73 4.97 -7.80
C ALA A 801 21.31 4.59 -8.26
N THR A 802 21.09 3.34 -8.64
CA THR A 802 19.80 2.82 -9.13
C THR A 802 19.41 1.58 -8.33
N ALA A 803 18.19 1.58 -7.76
CA ALA A 803 17.66 0.57 -6.82
C ALA A 803 18.63 0.17 -5.68
N ALA A 804 19.58 1.04 -5.33
CA ALA A 804 20.65 0.71 -4.38
C ALA A 804 20.22 0.96 -2.93
N ASN A 805 20.71 0.16 -1.99
CA ASN A 805 20.50 0.38 -0.56
C ASN A 805 21.82 0.78 0.11
N MET A 806 21.83 1.89 0.85
CA MET A 806 22.98 2.41 1.57
C MET A 806 22.57 2.74 3.01
N ASN A 807 22.98 1.92 3.96
CA ASN A 807 22.62 2.06 5.37
C ASN A 807 23.87 2.33 6.23
N ALA A 808 23.83 3.43 6.97
CA ALA A 808 24.77 3.73 8.05
C ALA A 808 24.08 3.53 9.41
N GLY A 809 24.79 2.93 10.35
CA GLY A 809 24.42 2.95 11.76
C GLY A 809 24.56 4.35 12.36
N GLN A 810 25.56 5.13 11.90
CA GLN A 810 25.81 6.52 12.32
C GLN A 810 25.67 7.47 11.12
N ARG A 811 26.71 8.25 10.77
CA ARG A 811 26.63 9.26 9.72
C ARG A 811 26.82 8.66 8.33
N LEU A 812 25.85 8.89 7.45
CA LEU A 812 26.00 8.70 6.00
C LEU A 812 26.38 10.04 5.38
N THR A 813 27.40 10.07 4.52
CA THR A 813 27.74 11.25 3.73
C THR A 813 28.09 10.88 2.30
N ALA A 814 27.28 11.33 1.34
CA ALA A 814 27.50 11.15 -0.09
C ALA A 814 27.85 12.48 -0.75
N ARG A 815 28.95 12.54 -1.51
CA ARG A 815 29.41 13.74 -2.21
C ARG A 815 29.81 13.47 -3.66
N ALA A 816 29.31 14.28 -4.57
CA ALA A 816 29.74 14.37 -5.96
C ALA A 816 30.28 15.78 -6.25
N GLY A 817 31.41 15.88 -6.94
CA GLY A 817 31.96 17.18 -7.38
C GLY A 817 31.18 17.82 -8.54
N ASN A 818 30.38 17.02 -9.25
CA ASN A 818 29.47 17.42 -10.30
C ASN A 818 28.02 17.04 -9.89
N ASN A 819 27.41 16.03 -10.51
CA ASN A 819 26.01 15.67 -10.24
C ASN A 819 25.86 14.44 -9.33
N LEU A 820 24.78 14.38 -8.55
CA LEU A 820 24.41 13.21 -7.76
C LEU A 820 22.98 12.78 -8.11
N THR A 821 22.80 11.52 -8.53
CA THR A 821 21.51 10.98 -8.94
C THR A 821 21.17 9.73 -8.12
N LEU A 822 20.02 9.77 -7.44
CA LEU A 822 19.39 8.62 -6.79
C LEU A 822 18.14 8.26 -7.60
N ASP A 823 18.20 7.14 -8.30
CA ASP A 823 17.17 6.71 -9.25
C ASP A 823 16.49 5.41 -8.80
N ALA A 824 15.24 5.22 -9.23
CA ALA A 824 14.49 4.01 -8.98
C ALA A 824 14.75 2.97 -10.09
N GLY A 825 15.10 1.75 -9.71
CA GLY A 825 15.06 0.61 -10.65
C GLY A 825 13.61 0.18 -10.93
N THR A 826 13.44 -0.95 -11.60
CA THR A 826 12.12 -1.45 -12.01
C THR A 826 11.92 -2.92 -11.68
N ALA A 827 10.80 -3.23 -11.02
CA ALA A 827 10.23 -4.56 -10.94
C ALA A 827 9.03 -4.66 -11.89
N SER A 828 8.93 -5.73 -12.67
CA SER A 828 7.75 -6.02 -13.50
C SER A 828 7.21 -7.43 -13.28
N SER A 829 5.91 -7.59 -13.51
CA SER A 829 5.20 -8.86 -13.41
C SER A 829 4.10 -8.90 -14.46
N ASP A 830 4.18 -9.89 -15.35
CA ASP A 830 3.20 -10.19 -16.39
C ASP A 830 2.58 -11.55 -16.08
N LEU A 831 1.31 -11.57 -15.69
CA LEU A 831 0.55 -12.78 -15.39
C LEU A 831 -0.59 -12.92 -16.40
N ILE A 832 -0.71 -14.08 -17.03
CA ILE A 832 -1.87 -14.48 -17.81
C ILE A 832 -2.36 -15.83 -17.27
N GLU A 833 -3.57 -15.85 -16.74
CA GLU A 833 -4.22 -17.05 -16.25
C GLU A 833 -5.52 -17.30 -17.02
N HIS A 834 -5.79 -18.55 -17.38
CA HIS A 834 -7.05 -18.96 -17.98
C HIS A 834 -7.50 -20.26 -17.33
N SER A 835 -8.76 -20.31 -16.87
CA SER A 835 -9.34 -21.53 -16.33
C SER A 835 -10.72 -21.80 -16.90
N LYS A 836 -11.01 -23.07 -17.16
CA LYS A 836 -12.25 -23.54 -17.74
C LYS A 836 -12.71 -24.81 -17.06
N GLN A 837 -13.68 -24.66 -16.17
CA GLN A 837 -14.23 -25.73 -15.36
C GLN A 837 -15.63 -26.11 -15.84
N THR A 838 -15.84 -27.38 -16.19
CA THR A 838 -17.16 -27.91 -16.60
C THR A 838 -17.62 -29.02 -15.66
N SER A 839 -18.70 -28.78 -14.92
CA SER A 839 -19.37 -29.81 -14.13
C SER A 839 -20.60 -30.37 -14.86
N LYS A 840 -20.82 -31.69 -14.69
CA LYS A 840 -21.97 -32.43 -15.23
C LYS A 840 -22.65 -33.17 -14.07
N GLY A 841 -23.93 -32.92 -13.87
CA GLY A 841 -24.83 -33.72 -13.05
C GLY A 841 -25.81 -34.51 -13.92
N LEU A 842 -26.65 -35.33 -13.29
CA LEU A 842 -27.59 -36.22 -13.99
C LEU A 842 -28.56 -35.48 -14.94
N LEU A 843 -28.93 -34.23 -14.61
CA LEU A 843 -29.88 -33.40 -15.37
C LEU A 843 -29.38 -31.97 -15.61
N SER A 844 -28.12 -31.66 -15.30
CA SER A 844 -27.58 -30.29 -15.28
C SER A 844 -26.13 -30.24 -15.78
N LYS A 845 -25.77 -29.15 -16.47
CA LYS A 845 -24.40 -28.86 -16.88
C LYS A 845 -24.08 -27.40 -16.59
N SER A 846 -22.97 -27.15 -15.90
CA SER A 846 -22.42 -25.82 -15.66
C SER A 846 -21.00 -25.73 -16.24
N SER A 847 -20.66 -24.58 -16.81
CA SER A 847 -19.34 -24.24 -17.29
C SER A 847 -18.99 -22.87 -16.76
N VAL A 848 -17.84 -22.73 -16.11
CA VAL A 848 -17.25 -21.44 -15.70
C VAL A 848 -15.93 -21.30 -16.44
N GLU A 849 -15.72 -20.15 -17.05
CA GLU A 849 -14.57 -19.82 -17.88
C GLU A 849 -14.05 -18.46 -17.39
N THR A 850 -12.82 -18.40 -16.87
CA THR A 850 -12.16 -17.18 -16.40
C THR A 850 -10.91 -16.92 -17.23
N HIS A 851 -10.56 -15.66 -17.42
CA HIS A 851 -9.31 -15.24 -18.05
C HIS A 851 -8.89 -13.94 -17.39
N ASP A 852 -7.74 -13.96 -16.75
CA ASP A 852 -7.22 -12.89 -15.92
C ASP A 852 -5.80 -12.55 -16.40
N GLU A 853 -5.61 -11.34 -16.90
CA GLU A 853 -4.35 -10.83 -17.42
C GLU A 853 -3.95 -9.60 -16.59
N VAL A 854 -2.71 -9.56 -16.09
CA VAL A 854 -2.18 -8.50 -15.23
C VAL A 854 -0.75 -8.19 -15.64
N HIS A 855 -0.53 -6.99 -16.17
CA HIS A 855 0.78 -6.43 -16.48
C HIS A 855 1.08 -5.30 -15.51
N GLU A 856 2.17 -5.41 -14.76
CA GLU A 856 2.54 -4.44 -13.74
C GLU A 856 4.01 -4.06 -13.84
N ARG A 857 4.31 -2.77 -13.67
CA ARG A 857 5.64 -2.18 -13.60
C ARG A 857 5.71 -1.23 -12.42
N ARG A 858 6.52 -1.56 -11.41
CA ARG A 858 6.72 -0.78 -10.16
C ARG A 858 8.15 -0.25 -10.04
N ALA A 859 8.29 0.89 -9.37
CA ALA A 859 9.55 1.57 -9.14
C ALA A 859 10.24 1.09 -7.85
N GLN A 860 11.50 0.68 -7.99
CA GLN A 860 12.36 0.17 -6.91
C GLN A 860 13.32 1.27 -6.42
N SER A 861 12.93 1.96 -5.36
CA SER A 861 13.64 3.11 -4.80
C SER A 861 15.10 2.83 -4.44
N THR A 862 16.01 3.71 -4.85
CA THR A 862 17.30 3.84 -4.16
C THR A 862 17.04 4.40 -2.76
N THR A 863 17.73 3.89 -1.73
CA THR A 863 17.54 4.30 -0.33
C THR A 863 18.88 4.62 0.34
N LEU A 864 19.01 5.83 0.87
CA LEU A 864 20.10 6.22 1.78
C LEU A 864 19.52 6.38 3.18
N SER A 865 19.99 5.60 4.16
CA SER A 865 19.56 5.74 5.56
C SER A 865 20.73 5.86 6.53
N GLY A 866 20.55 6.63 7.60
CA GLY A 866 21.58 6.90 8.60
C GLY A 866 20.99 7.48 9.89
N ASP A 867 21.82 7.67 10.91
CA ASP A 867 21.46 8.56 12.02
C ASP A 867 21.40 9.99 11.51
N SER A 868 22.51 10.53 10.99
CA SER A 868 22.52 11.79 10.25
C SER A 868 22.92 11.54 8.79
N VAL A 869 22.22 12.13 7.83
CA VAL A 869 22.50 11.96 6.40
C VAL A 869 22.91 13.28 5.78
N THR A 870 23.95 13.28 4.95
CA THR A 870 24.35 14.46 4.17
C THR A 870 24.63 14.08 2.72
N VAL A 871 23.92 14.70 1.79
CA VAL A 871 24.07 14.48 0.35
C VAL A 871 24.41 15.80 -0.31
N GLN A 872 25.51 15.84 -1.06
CA GLN A 872 26.02 17.08 -1.66
C GLN A 872 26.45 16.87 -3.12
N ALA A 873 25.89 17.66 -4.04
CA ALA A 873 26.32 17.77 -5.42
C ALA A 873 26.97 19.14 -5.68
N GLY A 874 28.05 19.16 -6.48
CA GLY A 874 28.67 20.41 -6.92
C GLY A 874 27.83 21.18 -7.94
N ASN A 875 27.02 20.49 -8.72
CA ASN A 875 26.03 21.04 -9.65
C ASN A 875 24.62 20.57 -9.27
N ASP A 876 24.11 19.48 -9.84
CA ASP A 876 22.70 19.07 -9.66
C ASP A 876 22.54 17.81 -8.79
N LEU A 877 21.55 17.83 -7.90
CA LEU A 877 21.14 16.70 -7.05
C LEU A 877 19.72 16.25 -7.45
N ASN A 878 19.59 15.02 -7.94
CA ASN A 878 18.32 14.43 -8.38
C ASN A 878 17.95 13.23 -7.49
N ILE A 879 16.73 13.20 -6.99
CA ILE A 879 16.14 12.09 -6.22
C ILE A 879 14.83 11.72 -6.90
N ILE A 880 14.78 10.53 -7.52
CA ILE A 880 13.73 10.09 -8.45
C ILE A 880 13.13 8.80 -7.90
N GLY A 881 11.85 8.84 -7.48
CA GLY A 881 11.15 7.74 -6.81
C GLY A 881 11.92 7.09 -5.65
N SER A 882 12.77 7.86 -4.96
CA SER A 882 13.85 7.37 -4.09
C SER A 882 13.83 7.99 -2.69
N ASN A 883 14.56 7.38 -1.76
CA ASN A 883 14.42 7.60 -0.33
C ASN A 883 15.71 8.12 0.32
N VAL A 884 15.62 9.13 1.18
CA VAL A 884 16.73 9.60 2.04
C VAL A 884 16.24 9.82 3.47
N ALA A 885 16.70 9.01 4.43
CA ALA A 885 16.15 8.96 5.78
C ALA A 885 17.19 9.07 6.91
N GLY A 886 17.00 10.05 7.80
CA GLY A 886 17.75 10.23 9.04
C GLY A 886 16.94 9.83 10.28
N THR A 887 17.62 9.47 11.36
CA THR A 887 17.04 9.54 12.71
C THR A 887 17.20 10.95 13.28
N GLN A 888 18.40 11.50 13.15
CA GLN A 888 18.78 12.89 13.34
C GLN A 888 18.86 13.60 11.97
N ASP A 889 19.59 14.69 11.86
CA ASP A 889 19.48 15.64 10.74
C ASP A 889 19.76 15.06 9.34
N VAL A 890 18.97 15.51 8.35
CA VAL A 890 19.17 15.23 6.92
C VAL A 890 19.47 16.53 6.19
N ASN A 891 20.63 16.60 5.54
CA ASN A 891 21.08 17.79 4.80
C ASN A 891 21.30 17.46 3.32
N LEU A 892 20.55 18.10 2.43
CA LEU A 892 20.64 17.94 0.97
C LEU A 892 21.11 19.25 0.34
N ALA A 893 22.18 19.23 -0.43
CA ALA A 893 22.78 20.42 -1.03
C ALA A 893 23.18 20.22 -2.50
N ALA A 894 22.95 21.24 -3.32
CA ALA A 894 23.30 21.27 -4.74
C ALA A 894 23.78 22.68 -5.15
N GLY A 895 24.89 22.77 -5.88
CA GLY A 895 25.42 24.07 -6.36
C GLY A 895 24.56 24.77 -7.42
N ASN A 896 23.70 24.02 -8.13
CA ASN A 896 22.73 24.53 -9.09
C ASN A 896 21.31 24.11 -8.70
N GLN A 897 20.86 22.91 -9.09
CA GLN A 897 19.48 22.47 -8.92
C GLN A 897 19.37 21.28 -7.96
N LEU A 898 18.34 21.29 -7.12
CA LEU A 898 17.97 20.17 -6.26
C LEU A 898 16.55 19.77 -6.64
N THR A 899 16.39 18.55 -7.17
CA THR A 899 15.10 18.01 -7.62
C THR A 899 14.77 16.75 -6.84
N VAL A 900 13.60 16.72 -6.21
CA VAL A 900 13.00 15.54 -5.59
C VAL A 900 11.66 15.28 -6.27
N THR A 901 11.58 14.16 -6.98
CA THR A 901 10.51 13.87 -7.94
C THR A 901 10.06 12.41 -7.90
N THR A 902 9.00 12.11 -8.63
CA THR A 902 8.39 10.79 -8.77
C THR A 902 9.15 9.89 -9.76
N ALA A 903 8.85 8.59 -9.72
CA ALA A 903 9.17 7.62 -10.78
C ALA A 903 7.88 6.94 -11.28
N ASP A 904 7.80 6.67 -12.59
CA ASP A 904 6.59 6.12 -13.23
C ASP A 904 6.35 4.64 -12.89
N GLU A 905 5.14 4.34 -12.45
CA GLU A 905 4.57 2.99 -12.33
C GLU A 905 3.40 2.81 -13.32
N ALA A 906 3.17 1.58 -13.79
CA ALA A 906 2.10 1.26 -14.72
C ALA A 906 1.45 -0.08 -14.37
N ARG A 907 0.12 -0.17 -14.54
CA ARG A 907 -0.67 -1.37 -14.22
C ARG A 907 -1.84 -1.51 -15.17
N HIS A 908 -1.81 -2.53 -16.01
CA HIS A 908 -2.89 -2.91 -16.92
C HIS A 908 -3.46 -4.27 -16.51
N GLU A 909 -4.79 -4.38 -16.41
CA GLU A 909 -5.47 -5.62 -16.03
C GLU A 909 -6.67 -5.89 -16.93
N THR A 910 -6.92 -7.16 -17.25
CA THR A 910 -8.15 -7.62 -17.90
C THR A 910 -8.71 -8.79 -17.11
N HIS A 911 -9.92 -8.62 -16.57
CA HIS A 911 -10.66 -9.66 -15.85
C HIS A 911 -11.88 -10.10 -16.64
N PHE A 912 -11.86 -11.30 -17.21
CA PHE A 912 -12.99 -11.92 -17.91
C PHE A 912 -13.54 -13.09 -17.11
N LYS A 913 -14.88 -13.15 -16.98
CA LYS A 913 -15.59 -14.30 -16.41
C LYS A 913 -16.84 -14.61 -17.22
N GLN A 914 -17.01 -15.85 -17.63
CA GLN A 914 -18.21 -16.34 -18.30
C GLN A 914 -18.76 -17.61 -17.63
N GLU A 915 -20.00 -17.53 -17.16
CA GLU A 915 -20.77 -18.68 -16.66
C GLU A 915 -21.82 -19.10 -17.69
N LYS A 916 -21.84 -20.39 -18.06
CA LYS A 916 -22.86 -21.01 -18.91
C LYS A 916 -23.51 -22.15 -18.15
N LYS A 917 -24.83 -22.13 -17.97
CA LYS A 917 -25.61 -23.17 -17.27
C LYS A 917 -26.69 -23.72 -18.21
N SER A 918 -26.97 -25.02 -18.14
CA SER A 918 -28.00 -25.65 -18.96
C SER A 918 -28.57 -26.91 -18.33
N GLY A 919 -29.80 -27.28 -18.71
CA GLY A 919 -30.57 -28.33 -18.06
C GLY A 919 -31.33 -27.79 -16.86
N LEU A 920 -31.47 -28.59 -15.80
CA LEU A 920 -32.10 -28.23 -14.55
C LEU A 920 -31.19 -27.31 -13.71
N MET A 921 -31.70 -26.16 -13.29
CA MET A 921 -30.98 -25.10 -12.57
C MET A 921 -31.81 -24.62 -11.38
N GLY A 922 -31.20 -24.34 -10.22
CA GLY A 922 -31.92 -23.74 -9.08
C GLY A 922 -32.20 -22.25 -9.28
N THR A 923 -33.32 -21.75 -8.77
CA THR A 923 -33.74 -20.33 -8.93
C THR A 923 -33.29 -19.41 -7.78
N GLY A 924 -32.42 -19.87 -6.88
CA GLY A 924 -32.05 -19.16 -5.65
C GLY A 924 -33.04 -19.31 -4.49
N GLY A 925 -34.04 -20.19 -4.62
CA GLY A 925 -35.02 -20.50 -3.60
C GLY A 925 -35.62 -21.90 -3.84
N ILE A 926 -36.85 -22.15 -3.36
CA ILE A 926 -37.55 -23.41 -3.65
C ILE A 926 -38.11 -23.34 -5.09
N GLY A 927 -37.27 -23.63 -6.08
CA GLY A 927 -37.62 -23.53 -7.49
C GLY A 927 -36.53 -24.01 -8.44
N PHE A 928 -36.96 -24.42 -9.65
CA PHE A 928 -36.08 -24.88 -10.71
C PHE A 928 -36.42 -24.27 -12.08
N THR A 929 -35.39 -23.92 -12.84
CA THR A 929 -35.46 -23.59 -14.27
C THR A 929 -34.89 -24.73 -15.09
N VAL A 930 -35.63 -25.24 -16.09
CA VAL A 930 -35.08 -26.08 -17.15
C VAL A 930 -34.82 -25.22 -18.37
N GLY A 931 -33.54 -25.03 -18.74
CA GLY A 931 -33.20 -24.09 -19.80
C GLY A 931 -31.72 -23.99 -20.15
N LYS A 932 -31.33 -22.79 -20.61
CA LYS A 932 -29.97 -22.33 -20.87
C LYS A 932 -29.81 -20.91 -20.29
N ALA A 933 -28.71 -20.65 -19.62
CA ALA A 933 -28.31 -19.32 -19.19
C ALA A 933 -26.83 -19.08 -19.50
N SER A 934 -26.48 -17.84 -19.82
CA SER A 934 -25.12 -17.38 -20.03
C SER A 934 -24.97 -15.99 -19.41
N GLN A 935 -23.97 -15.81 -18.56
CA GLN A 935 -23.53 -14.51 -18.06
C GLN A 935 -22.06 -14.34 -18.43
N LYS A 936 -21.69 -13.18 -18.98
CA LYS A 936 -20.30 -12.79 -19.28
C LYS A 936 -20.05 -11.44 -18.63
N SER A 937 -18.93 -11.31 -17.94
CA SER A 937 -18.38 -10.04 -17.45
C SER A 937 -16.97 -9.87 -18.03
N THR A 938 -16.59 -8.64 -18.31
CA THR A 938 -15.22 -8.28 -18.72
C THR A 938 -14.91 -6.91 -18.14
N THR A 939 -13.85 -6.78 -17.37
CA THR A 939 -13.39 -5.53 -16.77
C THR A 939 -11.95 -5.29 -17.20
N ASP A 940 -11.75 -4.28 -18.04
CA ASP A 940 -10.45 -3.85 -18.54
C ASP A 940 -10.01 -2.61 -17.72
N ILE A 941 -8.82 -2.62 -17.13
CA ILE A 941 -8.26 -1.55 -16.29
C ILE A 941 -6.91 -1.11 -16.86
N ASP A 942 -6.67 0.20 -16.91
CA ASP A 942 -5.39 0.79 -17.30
C ASP A 942 -5.06 1.93 -16.32
N SER A 943 -3.88 1.89 -15.71
CA SER A 943 -3.46 2.85 -14.67
C SER A 943 -2.00 3.24 -14.85
N ASN A 944 -1.73 4.55 -14.88
CA ASN A 944 -0.38 5.12 -14.80
C ASN A 944 -0.29 5.92 -13.50
N LEU A 945 0.68 5.56 -12.66
CA LEU A 945 0.82 6.04 -11.28
C LEU A 945 2.23 6.58 -11.05
N ASN A 946 2.40 7.41 -10.03
CA ASN A 946 3.66 8.03 -9.66
C ASN A 946 4.11 7.58 -8.28
N LYS A 947 5.29 6.96 -8.21
CA LYS A 947 5.95 6.69 -6.93
C LYS A 947 6.75 7.92 -6.49
N GLY A 948 6.25 8.65 -5.49
CA GLY A 948 6.94 9.81 -4.91
C GLY A 948 8.26 9.44 -4.23
N SER A 949 9.21 10.36 -4.25
CA SER A 949 10.42 10.27 -3.41
C SER A 949 10.08 10.62 -1.96
N THR A 950 10.81 10.05 -0.99
CA THR A 950 10.64 10.34 0.44
C THR A 950 11.95 10.84 1.05
N VAL A 951 11.96 12.08 1.55
CA VAL A 951 13.10 12.65 2.28
C VAL A 951 12.69 12.95 3.71
N GLY A 952 13.44 12.51 4.72
CA GLY A 952 13.08 12.95 6.07
C GLY A 952 13.94 12.53 7.24
N SER A 953 13.71 13.21 8.36
CA SER A 953 14.29 12.89 9.67
C SER A 953 13.17 12.56 10.65
N SER A 954 13.31 11.49 11.43
CA SER A 954 12.29 11.10 12.42
C SER A 954 12.38 11.84 13.76
N GLN A 955 13.54 12.41 14.12
CA GLN A 955 13.77 13.13 15.39
C GLN A 955 14.60 14.41 15.26
N GLY A 956 15.23 14.64 14.10
CA GLY A 956 16.03 15.83 13.79
C GLY A 956 15.39 16.73 12.74
N SER A 957 16.20 17.63 12.19
CA SER A 957 15.79 18.62 11.19
C SER A 957 16.10 18.18 9.76
N VAL A 958 15.45 18.80 8.77
CA VAL A 958 15.71 18.54 7.34
C VAL A 958 16.06 19.85 6.63
N THR A 959 17.21 19.90 5.97
CA THR A 959 17.70 21.09 5.25
C THR A 959 17.89 20.81 3.76
N PHE A 960 17.31 21.66 2.91
CA PHE A 960 17.54 21.72 1.47
C PHE A 960 18.25 23.03 1.11
N SER A 961 19.34 22.94 0.34
CA SER A 961 20.08 24.09 -0.15
C SER A 961 20.42 23.94 -1.63
N ALA A 962 19.67 24.61 -2.50
CA ALA A 962 19.97 24.72 -3.92
C ALA A 962 20.62 26.08 -4.24
N GLY A 963 21.68 26.10 -5.05
CA GLY A 963 22.30 27.36 -5.48
C GLY A 963 21.46 28.17 -6.47
N LYS A 964 20.47 27.53 -7.13
CA LYS A 964 19.53 28.13 -8.09
C LYS A 964 18.09 27.66 -7.84
N GLN A 965 17.77 26.41 -8.18
CA GLN A 965 16.38 25.93 -8.24
C GLN A 965 16.18 24.77 -7.27
N LEU A 966 15.19 24.88 -6.38
CA LEU A 966 14.69 23.75 -5.60
C LEU A 966 13.34 23.31 -6.18
N ASN A 967 13.22 22.05 -6.61
CA ASN A 967 11.98 21.48 -7.14
C ASN A 967 11.56 20.27 -6.29
N LEU A 968 10.35 20.31 -5.74
CA LEU A 968 9.67 19.17 -5.12
C LEU A 968 8.43 18.83 -5.97
N HIS A 969 8.31 17.58 -6.43
CA HIS A 969 7.23 17.14 -7.32
C HIS A 969 6.67 15.79 -6.85
N GLY A 970 5.36 15.75 -6.56
CA GLY A 970 4.64 14.56 -6.08
C GLY A 970 5.29 13.79 -4.93
N SER A 971 6.10 14.46 -4.10
CA SER A 971 7.05 13.83 -3.16
C SER A 971 6.80 14.23 -1.70
N ASP A 972 7.23 13.36 -0.79
CA ASP A 972 7.04 13.51 0.64
C ASP A 972 8.32 13.98 1.34
N VAL A 973 8.19 14.99 2.19
CA VAL A 973 9.25 15.51 3.05
C VAL A 973 8.76 15.57 4.50
N VAL A 974 9.46 14.95 5.44
CA VAL A 974 9.06 14.89 6.85
C VAL A 974 10.24 15.17 7.78
N ALA A 975 10.07 16.08 8.74
CA ALA A 975 11.09 16.38 9.76
C ALA A 975 10.51 16.28 11.17
N GLY A 976 11.20 15.58 12.07
CA GLY A 976 10.82 15.49 13.48
C GLY A 976 10.91 16.83 14.23
N ARG A 977 11.75 17.76 13.72
CA ARG A 977 11.98 19.09 14.27
C ARG A 977 11.77 20.18 13.22
N ASP A 978 12.81 20.92 12.84
CA ASP A 978 12.72 22.03 11.89
C ASP A 978 12.93 21.57 10.44
N MET A 979 12.35 22.27 9.48
CA MET A 979 12.54 22.05 8.06
C MET A 979 12.90 23.37 7.37
N GLN A 980 14.04 23.39 6.68
CA GLN A 980 14.58 24.59 6.03
C GLN A 980 14.83 24.32 4.55
N LEU A 981 14.24 25.14 3.68
CA LEU A 981 14.36 25.04 2.23
C LEU A 981 14.93 26.35 1.69
N SER A 982 16.00 26.28 0.91
CA SER A 982 16.64 27.47 0.32
C SER A 982 16.99 27.28 -1.16
N GLY A 983 16.79 28.35 -1.93
CA GLY A 983 17.05 28.43 -3.37
C GLY A 983 17.01 29.89 -3.86
N GLN A 984 17.36 30.15 -5.12
CA GLN A 984 16.96 31.42 -5.77
C GLN A 984 15.47 31.40 -6.08
N ASN A 985 14.94 30.25 -6.50
CA ASN A 985 13.50 29.97 -6.56
C ASN A 985 13.20 28.58 -5.96
N ILE A 986 11.97 28.41 -5.48
CA ILE A 986 11.45 27.16 -4.91
C ILE A 986 10.13 26.81 -5.62
N ASN A 987 10.03 25.61 -6.20
CA ASN A 987 8.81 25.06 -6.76
C ASN A 987 8.38 23.81 -5.97
N ILE A 988 7.11 23.74 -5.59
CA ILE A 988 6.47 22.59 -4.95
C ILE A 988 5.21 22.27 -5.76
N THR A 989 5.10 21.06 -6.29
CA THR A 989 4.08 20.72 -7.31
C THR A 989 3.49 19.33 -7.13
N SER A 990 2.35 19.06 -7.76
CA SER A 990 1.69 17.76 -7.80
C SER A 990 2.08 16.94 -9.03
N ALA A 991 2.13 15.61 -8.88
CA ALA A 991 2.28 14.66 -9.98
C ALA A 991 0.92 14.09 -10.40
N GLU A 992 0.76 13.75 -11.68
CA GLU A 992 -0.52 13.31 -12.26
C GLU A 992 -0.63 11.78 -12.36
N ASN A 993 -1.65 11.22 -11.72
CA ASN A 993 -2.01 9.80 -11.78
C ASN A 993 -3.30 9.62 -12.60
N ASN A 994 -3.32 8.65 -13.51
CA ASN A 994 -4.43 8.37 -14.42
C ASN A 994 -4.94 6.93 -14.19
N HIS A 995 -6.25 6.76 -14.10
CA HIS A 995 -6.93 5.48 -13.96
C HIS A 995 -8.13 5.39 -14.91
N THR A 996 -8.22 4.32 -15.68
CA THR A 996 -9.34 4.04 -16.60
C THR A 996 -9.84 2.62 -16.36
N ALA A 997 -11.16 2.47 -16.17
CA ALA A 997 -11.81 1.17 -16.00
C ALA A 997 -13.00 1.03 -16.97
N VAL A 998 -13.07 -0.09 -17.68
CA VAL A 998 -14.14 -0.42 -18.62
C VAL A 998 -14.78 -1.76 -18.25
N THR A 999 -15.97 -1.74 -17.67
CA THR A 999 -16.73 -2.95 -17.30
C THR A 999 -17.86 -3.21 -18.28
N LYS A 1000 -17.90 -4.41 -18.87
CA LYS A 1000 -18.90 -4.91 -19.83
C LYS A 1000 -19.59 -6.14 -19.24
N THR A 1001 -20.92 -6.12 -19.14
CA THR A 1001 -21.71 -7.26 -18.66
C THR A 1001 -22.74 -7.67 -19.71
N GLU A 1002 -22.76 -8.95 -20.09
CA GLU A 1002 -23.80 -9.56 -20.94
C GLU A 1002 -24.52 -10.67 -20.20
N GLN A 1003 -25.85 -10.71 -20.27
CA GLN A 1003 -26.66 -11.83 -19.79
C GLN A 1003 -27.60 -12.30 -20.89
N LYS A 1004 -27.80 -13.63 -20.99
CA LYS A 1004 -28.71 -14.29 -21.92
C LYS A 1004 -29.33 -15.49 -21.20
N GLN A 1005 -30.65 -15.62 -21.21
CA GLN A 1005 -31.35 -16.75 -20.57
C GLN A 1005 -32.54 -17.17 -21.40
N SER A 1006 -32.81 -18.48 -21.48
CA SER A 1006 -34.04 -19.03 -22.04
C SER A 1006 -34.42 -20.34 -21.36
N GLY A 1007 -35.69 -20.53 -21.03
CA GLY A 1007 -36.13 -21.76 -20.37
C GLY A 1007 -37.50 -21.68 -19.71
N LEU A 1008 -37.93 -22.82 -19.16
CA LEU A 1008 -39.13 -22.98 -18.34
C LEU A 1008 -38.74 -22.94 -16.86
N THR A 1009 -39.31 -22.01 -16.09
CA THR A 1009 -39.03 -21.79 -14.67
C THR A 1009 -40.24 -22.12 -13.82
N VAL A 1010 -40.03 -22.86 -12.74
CA VAL A 1010 -40.99 -23.13 -11.65
C VAL A 1010 -40.38 -22.59 -10.38
N ALA A 1011 -40.91 -21.52 -9.80
CA ALA A 1011 -40.34 -20.92 -8.58
C ALA A 1011 -41.40 -20.57 -7.54
N LEU A 1012 -41.11 -20.84 -6.26
CA LEU A 1012 -41.80 -20.25 -5.13
C LEU A 1012 -41.22 -18.84 -4.85
N SER A 1013 -42.09 -17.84 -4.72
CA SER A 1013 -41.69 -16.46 -4.42
C SER A 1013 -41.06 -16.35 -3.02
N GLY A 1014 -39.77 -16.03 -2.98
CA GLY A 1014 -39.03 -15.76 -1.75
C GLY A 1014 -37.60 -15.30 -2.06
N THR A 1015 -37.15 -14.25 -1.38
CA THR A 1015 -35.83 -13.63 -1.58
C THR A 1015 -34.73 -14.37 -0.81
N ALA A 1016 -33.70 -14.85 -1.51
CA ALA A 1016 -32.39 -15.14 -0.90
C ALA A 1016 -31.41 -14.02 -1.26
N GLY A 1017 -30.87 -13.33 -0.25
CA GLY A 1017 -29.91 -12.25 -0.44
C GLY A 1017 -28.45 -12.74 -0.50
N GLY A 1018 -27.59 -12.00 -1.21
CA GLY A 1018 -26.14 -12.12 -1.06
C GLY A 1018 -25.30 -11.34 -2.10
N ALA A 1019 -24.52 -10.36 -1.63
CA ALA A 1019 -23.39 -9.68 -2.32
C ALA A 1019 -22.57 -8.89 -1.28
N LEU A 1020 -21.23 -8.89 -1.29
CA LEU A 1020 -20.48 -8.53 -0.06
C LEU A 1020 -19.04 -9.04 -0.09
N ASN A 1021 -18.14 -8.38 -0.82
CA ASN A 1021 -16.79 -8.13 -0.29
C ASN A 1021 -16.07 -6.97 -1.03
N SER A 1022 -15.81 -5.85 -0.35
CA SER A 1022 -14.88 -4.80 -0.81
C SER A 1022 -14.46 -3.86 0.34
N THR A 1023 -13.87 -4.40 1.42
CA THR A 1023 -13.44 -3.58 2.58
C THR A 1023 -12.16 -4.09 3.27
N VAL A 1024 -11.04 -4.25 2.56
CA VAL A 1024 -9.68 -4.20 3.15
C VAL A 1024 -8.68 -3.68 2.12
N GLN A 1025 -8.33 -2.39 2.14
CA GLN A 1025 -7.16 -1.87 1.39
C GLN A 1025 -6.30 -0.87 2.19
N THR A 1026 -6.86 -0.14 3.16
CA THR A 1026 -6.13 0.94 3.89
C THR A 1026 -5.12 0.47 4.96
N VAL A 1027 -4.91 -0.84 5.13
CA VAL A 1027 -4.01 -1.40 6.19
C VAL A 1027 -2.71 -2.00 5.63
N GLN A 1028 -2.61 -2.23 4.32
CA GLN A 1028 -1.47 -2.95 3.74
C GLN A 1028 -0.27 -2.07 3.36
N ALA A 1029 -0.47 -0.77 3.09
CA ALA A 1029 0.59 0.15 2.67
C ALA A 1029 1.75 0.32 3.69
N ALA A 1030 1.51 0.06 4.98
CA ALA A 1030 2.54 0.14 6.01
C ALA A 1030 3.41 -1.14 6.15
N ARG A 1031 3.09 -2.23 5.44
CA ARG A 1031 3.73 -3.55 5.63
C ARG A 1031 4.82 -3.91 4.60
N SER A 1032 4.95 -3.14 3.52
CA SER A 1032 5.85 -3.45 2.39
C SER A 1032 7.24 -2.80 2.45
N GLU A 1033 7.46 -1.79 3.30
CA GLU A 1033 8.77 -1.15 3.42
C GLU A 1033 9.81 -2.09 4.05
N SER A 1034 11.08 -1.98 3.64
CA SER A 1034 12.18 -2.77 4.22
C SER A 1034 12.85 -2.03 5.38
N ASP A 1035 13.26 -0.78 5.17
CA ASP A 1035 14.01 0.04 6.13
C ASP A 1035 13.15 0.49 7.34
N SER A 1036 13.73 0.40 8.54
CA SER A 1036 13.06 0.73 9.80
C SER A 1036 12.88 2.22 10.03
N ARG A 1037 13.78 3.07 9.52
CA ARG A 1037 13.69 4.53 9.60
C ARG A 1037 12.63 5.07 8.65
N ILE A 1038 12.45 4.48 7.47
CA ILE A 1038 11.31 4.79 6.57
C ILE A 1038 9.98 4.42 7.22
N LYS A 1039 9.87 3.23 7.83
CA LYS A 1039 8.68 2.85 8.63
C LYS A 1039 8.41 3.83 9.76
N ALA A 1040 9.44 4.24 10.49
CA ALA A 1040 9.32 5.25 11.54
C ALA A 1040 8.85 6.60 10.99
N LEU A 1041 9.37 7.02 9.83
CA LEU A 1041 8.96 8.26 9.16
C LEU A 1041 7.50 8.25 8.72
N GLN A 1042 7.01 7.12 8.18
CA GLN A 1042 5.58 6.94 7.86
C GLN A 1042 4.72 6.91 9.14
N GLY A 1043 5.22 6.34 10.24
CA GLY A 1043 4.60 6.44 11.56
C GLY A 1043 4.53 7.89 12.08
N THR A 1044 5.60 8.67 11.88
CA THR A 1044 5.64 10.10 12.20
C THR A 1044 4.66 10.88 11.32
N LYS A 1045 4.58 10.60 10.01
CA LYS A 1045 3.58 11.19 9.11
C LYS A 1045 2.15 10.90 9.59
N ALA A 1046 1.87 9.67 10.00
CA ALA A 1046 0.56 9.26 10.54
C ALA A 1046 0.23 9.91 11.91
N ALA A 1047 1.25 10.20 12.72
CA ALA A 1047 1.09 10.89 14.00
C ALA A 1047 0.84 12.40 13.81
N LEU A 1048 1.59 13.05 12.91
CA LEU A 1048 1.43 14.47 12.57
C LEU A 1048 0.10 14.74 11.85
N SER A 1049 -0.36 13.81 10.99
CA SER A 1049 -1.62 13.95 10.22
C SER A 1049 -2.92 13.58 10.96
N GLY A 1050 -2.84 13.14 12.23
CA GLY A 1050 -3.97 13.17 13.16
C GLY A 1050 -5.23 12.33 12.83
N VAL A 1051 -5.22 11.05 13.23
CA VAL A 1051 -6.40 10.30 13.72
C VAL A 1051 -7.67 10.21 12.83
N GLN A 1052 -7.56 9.75 11.57
CA GLN A 1052 -8.74 9.28 10.81
C GLN A 1052 -9.03 7.77 10.97
N ALA A 1053 -8.06 6.96 11.43
CA ALA A 1053 -8.19 5.50 11.48
C ALA A 1053 -9.14 4.94 12.58
N VAL A 1054 -9.42 5.71 13.64
CA VAL A 1054 -10.15 5.20 14.84
C VAL A 1054 -11.68 5.22 14.65
N GLN A 1055 -12.21 6.07 13.76
CA GLN A 1055 -13.66 6.20 13.56
C GLN A 1055 -14.24 5.06 12.70
N ALA A 1056 -13.50 4.58 11.69
CA ALA A 1056 -13.88 3.40 10.91
C ALA A 1056 -14.03 2.14 11.79
N ALA A 1057 -13.13 1.96 12.78
CA ALA A 1057 -13.19 0.85 13.72
C ALA A 1057 -14.37 0.92 14.72
N ARG A 1058 -14.91 2.12 14.99
CA ARG A 1058 -16.08 2.29 15.87
C ARG A 1058 -17.41 2.20 15.13
N LEU A 1059 -17.45 2.55 13.84
CA LEU A 1059 -18.68 2.46 13.04
C LEU A 1059 -19.06 1.01 12.71
N ALA A 1060 -18.09 0.08 12.70
CA ALA A 1060 -18.31 -1.36 12.53
C ALA A 1060 -19.08 -2.01 13.70
N ASN A 1061 -19.01 -1.43 14.92
CA ASN A 1061 -19.62 -2.01 16.12
C ASN A 1061 -21.07 -1.54 16.38
N ALA A 1062 -21.64 -0.69 15.52
CA ALA A 1062 -22.92 0.00 15.77
C ALA A 1062 -24.11 -0.47 14.90
N LYS A 1063 -23.95 -1.54 14.09
CA LYS A 1063 -24.99 -2.05 13.18
C LYS A 1063 -25.37 -3.53 13.42
N GLY A 1064 -25.36 -3.97 14.67
CA GLY A 1064 -25.95 -5.25 15.08
C GLY A 1064 -27.41 -5.08 15.52
N GLY A 1065 -28.36 -5.59 14.72
CA GLY A 1065 -29.79 -5.56 15.04
C GLY A 1065 -30.60 -6.52 14.16
N ASP A 1066 -31.07 -7.62 14.76
CA ASP A 1066 -31.95 -8.61 14.14
C ASP A 1066 -33.39 -8.08 14.03
N ASP A 1067 -33.84 -7.67 12.83
CA ASP A 1067 -35.27 -7.41 12.56
C ASP A 1067 -35.89 -8.52 11.70
N LYS A 1068 -36.26 -9.62 12.36
CA LYS A 1068 -37.03 -10.73 11.77
C LYS A 1068 -38.52 -10.38 11.63
N ALA A 1069 -38.86 -9.43 10.77
CA ALA A 1069 -40.25 -9.03 10.53
C ALA A 1069 -40.55 -8.57 9.09
N ASN A 1070 -40.53 -9.49 8.11
CA ASN A 1070 -41.25 -9.27 6.85
C ASN A 1070 -42.00 -10.53 6.40
N ASN A 1071 -43.31 -10.53 6.62
CA ASN A 1071 -44.22 -11.64 6.35
C ASN A 1071 -44.87 -11.44 4.98
N ASN A 1072 -44.26 -11.98 3.91
CA ASN A 1072 -44.75 -11.76 2.54
C ASN A 1072 -44.85 -13.04 1.69
N LEU A 1073 -46.11 -13.38 1.38
CA LEU A 1073 -46.66 -14.11 0.24
C LEU A 1073 -45.83 -15.22 -0.45
N VAL A 1074 -46.32 -16.46 -0.31
CA VAL A 1074 -45.81 -17.63 -1.04
C VAL A 1074 -46.68 -17.91 -2.28
N GLY A 1075 -46.07 -17.98 -3.46
CA GLY A 1075 -46.75 -18.34 -4.70
C GLY A 1075 -45.85 -19.09 -5.66
N VAL A 1076 -46.40 -20.10 -6.35
CA VAL A 1076 -45.71 -20.91 -7.37
C VAL A 1076 -45.91 -20.25 -8.74
N ASN A 1077 -44.85 -19.81 -9.39
CA ASN A 1077 -44.90 -19.24 -10.74
C ASN A 1077 -44.26 -20.19 -11.77
N LEU A 1078 -45.00 -20.51 -12.84
CA LEU A 1078 -44.56 -21.30 -13.99
C LEU A 1078 -44.40 -20.37 -15.21
N SER A 1079 -43.17 -20.06 -15.63
CA SER A 1079 -42.92 -19.13 -16.74
C SER A 1079 -41.95 -19.67 -17.80
N TYR A 1080 -42.27 -19.50 -19.08
CA TYR A 1080 -41.40 -19.78 -20.21
C TYR A 1080 -41.01 -18.47 -20.91
N GLY A 1081 -39.73 -18.26 -21.18
CA GLY A 1081 -39.28 -17.06 -21.87
C GLY A 1081 -37.85 -17.07 -22.35
N SER A 1082 -37.48 -16.01 -23.05
CA SER A 1082 -36.10 -15.72 -23.44
C SER A 1082 -35.77 -14.24 -23.22
N GLN A 1083 -34.59 -13.95 -22.69
CA GLN A 1083 -34.13 -12.61 -22.38
C GLN A 1083 -32.64 -12.44 -22.68
N SER A 1084 -32.24 -11.23 -23.06
CA SER A 1084 -30.86 -10.82 -23.27
C SER A 1084 -30.65 -9.37 -22.84
N SER A 1085 -29.62 -9.11 -22.05
CA SER A 1085 -29.16 -7.77 -21.68
C SER A 1085 -27.67 -7.61 -21.96
N ARG A 1086 -27.23 -6.37 -22.21
CA ARG A 1086 -25.84 -5.96 -22.28
C ARG A 1086 -25.69 -4.55 -21.72
N SER A 1087 -24.77 -4.37 -20.78
CA SER A 1087 -24.30 -3.07 -20.27
C SER A 1087 -22.80 -2.92 -20.51
N GLU A 1088 -22.36 -1.67 -20.64
CA GLU A 1088 -20.95 -1.28 -20.72
C GLU A 1088 -20.81 0.09 -20.06
N LEU A 1089 -19.92 0.16 -19.06
CA LEU A 1089 -19.58 1.33 -18.26
C LEU A 1089 -18.08 1.60 -18.43
N LYS A 1090 -17.71 2.84 -18.78
CA LYS A 1090 -16.33 3.33 -18.83
C LYS A 1090 -16.19 4.50 -17.85
N GLN A 1091 -15.26 4.37 -16.92
CA GLN A 1091 -14.83 5.43 -16.01
C GLN A 1091 -13.39 5.79 -16.35
N HIS A 1092 -13.07 7.08 -16.32
CA HIS A 1092 -11.74 7.64 -16.54
C HIS A 1092 -11.51 8.75 -15.51
N GLN A 1093 -10.41 8.69 -14.79
CA GLN A 1093 -10.10 9.55 -13.66
C GLN A 1093 -8.64 10.03 -13.76
N THR A 1094 -8.44 11.32 -13.58
CA THR A 1094 -7.13 11.95 -13.43
C THR A 1094 -7.06 12.57 -12.03
N THR A 1095 -6.03 12.22 -11.26
CA THR A 1095 -5.85 12.63 -9.87
C THR A 1095 -4.46 13.21 -9.65
N GLN A 1096 -4.37 14.29 -8.87
CA GLN A 1096 -3.14 15.06 -8.65
C GLN A 1096 -2.58 14.76 -7.26
N GLN A 1097 -1.46 14.04 -7.22
CA GLN A 1097 -0.70 13.72 -6.02
C GLN A 1097 0.20 14.90 -5.64
N GLY A 1098 -0.26 15.72 -4.70
CA GLY A 1098 0.51 16.83 -4.14
C GLY A 1098 1.82 16.41 -3.48
N SER A 1099 2.81 17.31 -3.47
CA SER A 1099 3.96 17.17 -2.56
C SER A 1099 3.55 17.54 -1.13
N SER A 1100 4.00 16.78 -0.13
CA SER A 1100 3.70 17.05 1.28
C SER A 1100 4.98 17.35 2.08
N LEU A 1101 4.97 18.43 2.85
CA LEU A 1101 6.08 18.89 3.69
C LEU A 1101 5.55 19.01 5.12
N MET A 1102 5.96 18.11 6.03
CA MET A 1102 5.48 18.05 7.40
C MET A 1102 6.63 18.18 8.40
N THR A 1103 6.53 19.09 9.38
CA THR A 1103 7.61 19.36 10.33
C THR A 1103 7.09 19.50 11.76
N GLY A 1104 7.79 18.93 12.75
CA GLY A 1104 7.36 18.94 14.16
C GLY A 1104 7.53 20.28 14.89
N ASP A 1105 8.54 21.06 14.48
CA ASP A 1105 8.81 22.43 14.94
C ASP A 1105 8.48 23.43 13.81
N ASN A 1106 9.48 24.09 13.21
CA ASN A 1106 9.25 25.22 12.28
C ASN A 1106 9.57 24.86 10.82
N LEU A 1107 8.79 25.39 9.87
CA LEU A 1107 9.02 25.27 8.43
C LEU A 1107 9.46 26.64 7.88
N THR A 1108 10.61 26.71 7.20
CA THR A 1108 11.08 27.94 6.54
C THR A 1108 11.48 27.67 5.11
N LEU A 1109 10.82 28.36 4.16
CA LEU A 1109 11.20 28.41 2.75
C LEU A 1109 11.79 29.79 2.46
N THR A 1110 12.97 29.85 1.83
CA THR A 1110 13.65 31.09 1.47
C THR A 1110 14.08 31.05 0.00
N ALA A 1111 13.34 31.74 -0.86
CA ALA A 1111 13.71 32.03 -2.23
C ALA A 1111 14.47 33.37 -2.27
N SER A 1112 15.80 33.32 -2.17
CA SER A 1112 16.67 34.51 -2.04
C SER A 1112 16.75 35.37 -3.31
N GLY A 1113 16.27 34.84 -4.43
CA GLY A 1113 16.46 35.43 -5.73
C GLY A 1113 17.92 35.60 -6.16
N ALA A 1114 18.06 36.36 -7.24
CA ALA A 1114 19.29 37.00 -7.69
C ALA A 1114 18.91 38.44 -8.08
N PRO A 1115 19.84 39.42 -8.01
CA PRO A 1115 19.53 40.81 -8.31
C PRO A 1115 18.72 40.96 -9.60
N ASP A 1116 17.55 41.58 -9.46
CA ASP A 1116 16.63 42.03 -10.51
C ASP A 1116 15.91 40.98 -11.38
N GLN A 1117 16.01 39.65 -11.16
CA GLN A 1117 15.33 38.66 -12.03
C GLN A 1117 14.65 37.42 -11.39
N ASN A 1118 15.09 36.96 -10.22
CA ASN A 1118 14.58 35.72 -9.58
C ASN A 1118 14.13 35.99 -8.13
N GLY A 1119 13.42 35.05 -7.50
CA GLY A 1119 13.02 35.17 -6.09
C GLY A 1119 11.74 34.45 -5.69
N ASP A 1120 11.25 33.51 -6.50
CA ASP A 1120 9.87 33.02 -6.38
C ASP A 1120 9.71 31.79 -5.47
N ILE A 1121 8.60 31.73 -4.73
CA ILE A 1121 8.08 30.50 -4.13
C ILE A 1121 6.77 30.13 -4.85
N ARG A 1122 6.72 28.99 -5.52
CA ARG A 1122 5.53 28.44 -6.17
C ARG A 1122 5.09 27.15 -5.50
N ILE A 1123 3.81 27.04 -5.15
CA ILE A 1123 3.22 25.85 -4.53
C ILE A 1123 1.90 25.53 -5.25
N GLN A 1124 1.81 24.35 -5.85
CA GLN A 1124 0.65 23.86 -6.59
C GLN A 1124 0.17 22.51 -6.05
N GLY A 1125 -1.06 22.48 -5.53
CA GLY A 1125 -1.65 21.31 -4.85
C GLY A 1125 -0.80 20.76 -3.70
N GLY A 1126 0.03 21.61 -3.07
CA GLY A 1126 1.02 21.19 -2.07
C GLY A 1126 0.50 21.34 -0.64
N GLN A 1127 0.89 20.42 0.24
CA GLN A 1127 0.51 20.45 1.66
C GLN A 1127 1.72 20.78 2.52
N LEU A 1128 1.75 21.95 3.15
CA LEU A 1128 2.82 22.38 4.05
C LEU A 1128 2.27 22.47 5.47
N GLN A 1129 2.86 21.74 6.41
CA GLN A 1129 2.42 21.66 7.80
C GLN A 1129 3.59 21.82 8.78
N ALA A 1130 3.46 22.74 9.74
CA ALA A 1130 4.42 22.96 10.83
C ALA A 1130 3.76 22.87 12.21
N GLY A 1131 4.40 22.18 13.15
CA GLY A 1131 3.93 22.12 14.54
C GLY A 1131 4.04 23.45 15.29
N LYS A 1132 4.85 24.38 14.79
CA LYS A 1132 5.02 25.75 15.30
C LYS A 1132 4.85 26.77 14.18
N ASP A 1133 5.92 27.45 13.75
CA ASP A 1133 5.85 28.53 12.76
C ASP A 1133 6.10 28.03 11.33
N LEU A 1134 5.39 28.60 10.36
CA LEU A 1134 5.60 28.41 8.93
C LEU A 1134 5.97 29.76 8.30
N GLN A 1135 7.11 29.84 7.64
CA GLN A 1135 7.62 31.07 7.04
C GLN A 1135 7.93 30.85 5.55
N LEU A 1136 7.30 31.65 4.67
CA LEU A 1136 7.63 31.74 3.26
C LEU A 1136 8.29 33.10 3.00
N ASN A 1137 9.58 33.10 2.64
CA ASN A 1137 10.37 34.29 2.36
C ASN A 1137 10.78 34.30 0.88
N ALA A 1138 10.05 35.04 0.05
CA ALA A 1138 10.34 35.26 -1.36
C ALA A 1138 10.94 36.65 -1.57
N SER A 1139 12.05 36.75 -2.30
CA SER A 1139 12.56 38.03 -2.78
C SER A 1139 11.76 38.62 -3.94
N ARG A 1140 10.78 37.89 -4.46
CA ARG A 1140 9.77 38.38 -5.42
C ARG A 1140 8.40 37.78 -5.11
N ASP A 1141 7.91 36.82 -5.90
CA ASP A 1141 6.53 36.34 -5.81
C ASP A 1141 6.34 35.14 -4.86
N ILE A 1142 5.22 35.11 -4.13
CA ILE A 1142 4.66 33.88 -3.53
C ILE A 1142 3.40 33.52 -4.30
N GLN A 1143 3.38 32.34 -4.94
CA GLN A 1143 2.25 31.85 -5.74
C GLN A 1143 1.74 30.53 -5.16
N LEU A 1144 0.48 30.53 -4.69
CA LEU A 1144 -0.20 29.35 -4.15
C LEU A 1144 -1.39 29.03 -5.08
N SER A 1145 -1.46 27.82 -5.62
CA SER A 1145 -2.52 27.40 -6.54
C SER A 1145 -3.03 25.99 -6.24
N SER A 1146 -4.29 25.69 -6.59
CA SER A 1146 -4.79 24.33 -6.55
C SER A 1146 -4.34 23.54 -7.78
N SER A 1147 -4.25 22.22 -7.65
CA SER A 1147 -4.17 21.30 -8.79
C SER A 1147 -5.55 20.70 -9.09
N GLN A 1148 -5.78 20.24 -10.32
CA GLN A 1148 -7.10 19.85 -10.81
C GLN A 1148 -7.21 18.34 -11.03
N ASN A 1149 -8.20 17.72 -10.40
CA ASN A 1149 -8.64 16.35 -10.65
C ASN A 1149 -9.80 16.37 -11.66
N THR A 1150 -9.91 15.33 -12.48
CA THR A 1150 -11.05 15.15 -13.40
C THR A 1150 -11.60 13.74 -13.35
N GLU A 1151 -12.91 13.61 -13.55
CA GLU A 1151 -13.60 12.33 -13.68
C GLU A 1151 -14.56 12.36 -14.87
N GLN A 1152 -14.55 11.31 -15.68
CA GLN A 1152 -15.49 11.11 -16.78
C GLN A 1152 -16.08 9.71 -16.70
N THR A 1153 -17.41 9.64 -16.59
CA THR A 1153 -18.16 8.40 -16.64
C THR A 1153 -19.04 8.39 -17.89
N THR A 1154 -18.96 7.32 -18.68
CA THR A 1154 -19.85 7.09 -19.83
C THR A 1154 -20.36 5.66 -19.78
N GLY A 1155 -21.65 5.48 -20.08
CA GLY A 1155 -22.24 4.15 -20.06
C GLY A 1155 -23.35 3.98 -21.07
N LYS A 1156 -23.60 2.72 -21.43
CA LYS A 1156 -24.62 2.32 -22.41
C LYS A 1156 -25.18 0.96 -22.02
N ASN A 1157 -26.50 0.84 -22.04
CA ASN A 1157 -27.18 -0.43 -21.80
C ASN A 1157 -28.21 -0.74 -22.89
N SER A 1158 -28.51 -2.03 -23.02
CA SER A 1158 -29.55 -2.52 -23.91
C SER A 1158 -30.13 -3.83 -23.38
N SER A 1159 -31.44 -4.01 -23.52
CA SER A 1159 -32.14 -5.23 -23.13
C SER A 1159 -33.22 -5.58 -24.15
N ARG A 1160 -33.45 -6.88 -24.33
CA ARG A 1160 -34.55 -7.43 -25.13
C ARG A 1160 -35.01 -8.76 -24.56
N GLY A 1161 -36.31 -8.98 -24.48
CA GLY A 1161 -36.87 -10.23 -23.98
C GLY A 1161 -38.35 -10.40 -24.27
N GLY A 1162 -38.80 -11.64 -24.06
CA GLY A 1162 -40.19 -12.06 -24.17
C GLY A 1162 -40.45 -13.24 -23.26
N SER A 1163 -41.49 -13.19 -22.42
CA SER A 1163 -41.91 -14.31 -21.57
C SER A 1163 -43.42 -14.42 -21.44
N LEU A 1164 -43.86 -15.66 -21.19
CA LEU A 1164 -45.25 -16.06 -20.96
C LEU A 1164 -45.28 -16.98 -19.74
N GLY A 1165 -46.08 -16.67 -18.74
CA GLY A 1165 -46.14 -17.45 -17.50
C GLY A 1165 -47.50 -17.41 -16.82
N VAL A 1166 -47.74 -18.43 -15.99
CA VAL A 1166 -48.94 -18.61 -15.19
C VAL A 1166 -48.50 -18.91 -13.75
N GLY A 1167 -48.91 -18.07 -12.81
CA GLY A 1167 -48.59 -18.23 -11.39
C GLY A 1167 -49.81 -18.39 -10.52
N PHE A 1168 -49.66 -19.15 -9.43
CA PHE A 1168 -50.66 -19.32 -8.38
C PHE A 1168 -50.10 -18.73 -7.08
N THR A 1169 -50.72 -17.67 -6.56
CA THR A 1169 -50.35 -17.03 -5.29
C THR A 1169 -51.35 -17.37 -4.20
N ALA A 1170 -50.86 -17.58 -2.97
CA ALA A 1170 -51.70 -17.88 -1.80
C ALA A 1170 -51.20 -17.13 -0.55
N GLY A 1171 -52.08 -16.35 0.07
CA GLY A 1171 -51.78 -15.62 1.30
C GLY A 1171 -53.04 -15.04 1.95
N PRO A 1172 -52.89 -14.18 2.99
CA PRO A 1172 -54.02 -13.67 3.77
C PRO A 1172 -55.09 -12.90 2.98
N GLY A 1173 -54.78 -12.45 1.76
CA GLY A 1173 -55.70 -11.78 0.84
C GLY A 1173 -56.39 -12.69 -0.19
N GLY A 1174 -56.21 -14.02 -0.11
CA GLY A 1174 -56.85 -15.00 -0.99
C GLY A 1174 -55.92 -15.69 -1.99
N THR A 1175 -56.48 -16.64 -2.74
CA THR A 1175 -55.79 -17.42 -3.78
C THR A 1175 -56.08 -16.88 -5.18
N GLY A 1176 -55.04 -16.57 -5.96
CA GLY A 1176 -55.19 -15.98 -7.30
C GLY A 1176 -54.36 -16.68 -8.37
N ILE A 1177 -54.92 -16.81 -9.58
CA ILE A 1177 -54.19 -17.20 -10.79
C ILE A 1177 -53.77 -15.92 -11.52
N ASN A 1178 -52.48 -15.76 -11.79
CA ASN A 1178 -51.93 -14.63 -12.55
C ASN A 1178 -51.41 -15.13 -13.90
N LEU A 1179 -51.90 -14.56 -15.00
CA LEU A 1179 -51.41 -14.80 -16.36
C LEU A 1179 -50.54 -13.61 -16.78
N SER A 1180 -49.22 -13.80 -16.82
CA SER A 1180 -48.26 -12.76 -17.19
C SER A 1180 -47.66 -13.01 -18.57
N ALA A 1181 -47.91 -12.09 -19.51
CA ALA A 1181 -47.21 -12.04 -20.79
C ALA A 1181 -46.45 -10.70 -20.87
N SER A 1182 -45.16 -10.74 -21.23
CA SER A 1182 -44.32 -9.55 -21.27
C SER A 1182 -43.37 -9.58 -22.47
N VAL A 1183 -43.30 -8.47 -23.20
CA VAL A 1183 -42.25 -8.20 -24.19
C VAL A 1183 -41.55 -6.92 -23.75
N ASN A 1184 -40.23 -6.96 -23.59
CA ASN A 1184 -39.43 -5.81 -23.17
C ASN A 1184 -38.30 -5.54 -24.16
N TYR A 1185 -38.14 -4.26 -24.55
CA TYR A 1185 -37.01 -3.75 -25.30
C TYR A 1185 -36.58 -2.42 -24.68
N GLY A 1186 -35.29 -2.26 -24.39
CA GLY A 1186 -34.76 -1.06 -23.76
C GLY A 1186 -33.37 -0.72 -24.29
N LYS A 1187 -33.07 0.58 -24.33
CA LYS A 1187 -31.75 1.15 -24.59
C LYS A 1187 -31.57 2.39 -23.71
N GLY A 1188 -30.39 2.52 -23.11
CA GLY A 1188 -30.03 3.66 -22.28
C GLY A 1188 -28.60 4.11 -22.55
N ARG A 1189 -28.33 5.39 -22.25
CA ARG A 1189 -27.00 6.00 -22.26
C ARG A 1189 -26.89 6.90 -21.03
N GLU A 1190 -25.70 6.97 -20.47
CA GLU A 1190 -25.33 7.88 -19.39
C GLU A 1190 -23.98 8.54 -19.71
N SER A 1191 -23.81 9.78 -19.26
CA SER A 1191 -22.57 10.54 -19.38
C SER A 1191 -22.52 11.52 -18.22
N GLY A 1192 -21.36 11.63 -17.56
CA GLY A 1192 -21.13 12.57 -16.47
C GLY A 1192 -19.67 12.98 -16.43
N ASN A 1193 -19.42 14.28 -16.24
CA ASN A 1193 -18.09 14.85 -16.11
C ASN A 1193 -18.01 15.55 -14.75
N GLY A 1194 -16.97 15.29 -13.97
CA GLY A 1194 -16.65 15.93 -12.71
C GLY A 1194 -15.29 16.61 -12.76
N VAL A 1195 -15.17 17.73 -12.06
CA VAL A 1195 -13.91 18.41 -11.78
C VAL A 1195 -13.88 18.68 -10.28
N SER A 1196 -12.75 18.39 -9.64
CA SER A 1196 -12.50 18.76 -8.26
C SER A 1196 -11.07 19.30 -8.14
N HIS A 1197 -10.82 20.07 -7.09
CA HIS A 1197 -9.52 20.70 -6.86
C HIS A 1197 -8.83 20.06 -5.66
N ASN A 1198 -7.52 19.85 -5.77
CA ASN A 1198 -6.65 19.52 -4.66
C ASN A 1198 -5.92 20.82 -4.27
N GLU A 1199 -6.32 21.38 -3.13
CA GLU A 1199 -5.92 22.71 -2.68
C GLU A 1199 -4.46 22.75 -2.22
N THR A 1200 -3.81 23.91 -2.38
CA THR A 1200 -2.57 24.18 -1.65
C THR A 1200 -2.91 24.60 -0.23
N THR A 1201 -2.35 23.93 0.77
CA THR A 1201 -2.60 24.20 2.18
C THR A 1201 -1.33 24.60 2.92
N LEU A 1202 -1.45 25.63 3.76
CA LEU A 1202 -0.43 26.07 4.71
C LEU A 1202 -1.03 25.94 6.12
N ASP A 1203 -0.49 25.03 6.93
CA ASP A 1203 -0.90 24.76 8.31
C ASP A 1203 0.27 25.01 9.26
N ALA A 1204 0.01 25.71 10.36
CA ALA A 1204 1.01 26.09 11.36
C ALA A 1204 0.37 26.09 12.75
N GLY A 1205 0.99 25.40 13.71
CA GLY A 1205 0.53 25.36 15.09
C GLY A 1205 0.63 26.71 15.83
N GLN A 1206 1.41 27.66 15.30
CA GLN A 1206 1.60 29.02 15.82
C GLN A 1206 1.43 30.08 14.72
N THR A 1207 2.50 30.51 14.05
CA THR A 1207 2.47 31.66 13.13
C THR A 1207 2.66 31.24 11.67
N VAL A 1208 1.86 31.79 10.75
CA VAL A 1208 2.17 31.79 9.32
C VAL A 1208 2.70 33.18 8.92
N THR A 1209 3.92 33.24 8.40
CA THR A 1209 4.54 34.48 7.91
C THR A 1209 4.79 34.37 6.41
N LEU A 1210 4.27 35.33 5.63
CA LEU A 1210 4.47 35.41 4.18
C LEU A 1210 5.16 36.75 3.87
N ASN A 1211 6.43 36.68 3.49
CA ASN A 1211 7.23 37.84 3.08
C ASN A 1211 7.48 37.75 1.57
N ALA A 1212 6.92 38.69 0.81
CA ALA A 1212 7.15 38.87 -0.63
C ALA A 1212 7.85 40.23 -0.87
N GLY A 1213 8.60 40.34 -1.97
CA GLY A 1213 9.51 41.46 -2.26
C GLY A 1213 9.01 42.45 -3.30
#